data_AF-A0A6I1Z597-F1
#
_entry.id   AF-A0A6I1Z597-F1
#
_cell.length_a   1.000
_cell.length_b   1.000
_cell.length_c   1.000
_cell.angle_alpha   90.00
_cell.angle_beta   90.00
_cell.angle_gamma   90.00
#
_symmetry.space_group_name_H-M   'P 1'
#
loop_
_entity.id
_entity.type
_entity.pdbx_description
1 polymer ?
#
loop_
_entity_poly.entity_id
_entity_poly.type
_entity_poly.pdbx_seq_one_letter_code
_entity_poly.pdbx_strand_id
1 'polypeptide(L)'
;MPRTALLVSGALLAALLPLSAAAHAADDPAPTPVDRFEGEVPFASQPADGIFTWGSDADDPPTLHLTDRSDAPEGAKVLTGTYDISGYGGFTHDFAADQPAHDWSAHQGIRFWWEGRDNGRKIAFEIKDGGANGEASELWTTSFADDFTGWKQIEIPFTDFQYRTDYQPVGGIDHVLGLTRMWGYAVTLPAGTKGDFAMDDVELYGKADQSLRASVGTDAPVYPVRAGGTAEVEVTLATTGDRPVDDPVTVTYSTEGGTATAGRDYTPTEGTLTFPAGTASGATRTIEVPTLKDKGAAAAKTIPVKLSVTGAKAPAETPQVVIDAHGLPYLNSRLPVQQRVADLLSRMSLEEKAGQMTQAERGAVGGGGDIATYALGSLLSGGGSTPTPNTPEAWAKMIDGFQLRAQATRLQIPLIYGVDAVHGHNNLSGATIMPHNIGIGASRDPQLAYQEGAVTAAEVRATGIPWDFAPCLCVSRDERWGRSYESFGEDPALVQSMETVIQGLQGRADGGDLSRNDKVLATAKHFAGDGGTAYGSSTTGTYTVDQGVTTVTRQQLEDIHLAPYRTAVERGIGTVMPSYSSLDIVGDGKGAVKMHARGDMINGVLKDRMGFDGFVISDWNAIDQLPGDYATHVRTAVNAGVDMMMVPYSYKDFSGTLVDEVKAGRISEKRIDDAVSRILTQKFRLGLFEHPYADTSGAAAIGSPAHRAVARRAAAESQVLLKNSGGLLPLKKSEKVYVAGSNADDLGNQTGGWTLTWQGASGTHTQGTTVVQGMRDAGGDVTYSKDASAPTDGYDVGVVVVGETPYAEGVGDVGNGHSLQLSAADQAAVDKVCAAMKCAVLIVSGRPQLIGDRLGEIDALVASWLPGTEGEGVADVLYGKRPFTGQLPVTWPKSESQLPINVGDASYDPQFPYGWGLTTLTDVPRGGTATLKALAAAATVAERRGDDRAGRELVTKARLLVQQKAGERMRQAVAEPFADADHLLLTGRYGKAVEKLIEAYGAA
;
A
#
# COMPACT_ATOMS: atom_id res chain seq x y z
N MET A 1 -15.19 48.25 70.67
CA MET A 1 -14.34 48.44 71.88
C MET A 1 -15.10 47.87 73.10
N PRO A 2 -14.47 47.51 74.23
CA PRO A 2 -13.40 46.50 74.33
C PRO A 2 -13.58 45.49 75.50
N ARG A 3 -12.89 44.34 75.40
CA ARG A 3 -12.23 43.54 76.47
C ARG A 3 -12.92 43.09 77.80
N THR A 4 -12.52 41.87 78.20
CA THR A 4 -12.36 41.30 79.57
C THR A 4 -13.60 40.99 80.43
N ALA A 5 -13.63 39.97 81.32
CA ALA A 5 -13.00 38.62 81.43
C ALA A 5 -13.39 38.00 82.81
N LEU A 6 -13.45 36.65 82.95
CA LEU A 6 -12.91 35.81 84.06
C LEU A 6 -13.57 34.39 84.15
N LEU A 7 -12.73 33.33 84.21
CA LEU A 7 -12.73 32.11 85.09
C LEU A 7 -14.04 31.28 85.33
N VAL A 8 -14.11 29.98 85.69
CA VAL A 8 -13.30 28.71 85.69
C VAL A 8 -14.23 27.64 86.34
N SER A 9 -14.25 26.32 86.08
CA SER A 9 -13.91 25.41 84.97
C SER A 9 -14.43 23.99 85.31
N GLY A 10 -14.60 23.10 84.32
CA GLY A 10 -14.51 21.63 84.52
C GLY A 10 -15.74 20.76 84.19
N ALA A 11 -15.68 20.06 83.05
CA ALA A 11 -16.04 18.64 82.88
C ALA A 11 -15.74 18.20 81.42
N LEU A 12 -15.36 16.93 81.22
CA LEU A 12 -15.01 16.35 79.92
C LEU A 12 -16.23 16.14 79.01
N LEU A 13 -16.07 16.36 77.71
CA LEU A 13 -16.45 15.37 76.69
C LEU A 13 -15.54 15.56 75.46
N ALA A 14 -14.76 14.53 75.12
CA ALA A 14 -13.87 14.56 73.96
C ALA A 14 -14.58 13.99 72.71
N ALA A 15 -14.16 14.43 71.53
CA ALA A 15 -14.70 13.96 70.26
C ALA A 15 -14.38 12.48 70.04
N LEU A 16 -15.36 11.74 69.49
CA LEU A 16 -15.15 10.42 68.91
C LEU A 16 -15.54 10.46 67.42
N LEU A 17 -14.53 10.30 66.57
CA LEU A 17 -14.69 9.90 65.19
C LEU A 17 -15.30 8.49 65.16
N PRO A 18 -16.31 8.20 64.31
CA PRO A 18 -16.63 6.82 63.98
C PRO A 18 -15.52 6.28 63.07
N LEU A 19 -14.89 5.17 63.48
CA LEU A 19 -13.93 4.45 62.66
C LEU A 19 -14.60 3.90 61.40
N SER A 20 -14.12 4.31 60.22
CA SER A 20 -14.32 3.57 58.97
C SER A 20 -13.14 2.62 58.75
N ALA A 21 -13.19 1.45 59.38
CA ALA A 21 -12.22 0.38 59.19
C ALA A 21 -12.92 -0.98 59.09
N ALA A 22 -12.46 -1.81 58.14
CA ALA A 22 -12.85 -3.21 57.93
C ALA A 22 -14.32 -3.48 57.56
N ALA A 23 -14.67 -3.25 56.28
CA ALA A 23 -15.82 -3.90 55.63
C ALA A 23 -15.69 -3.95 54.09
N HIS A 24 -14.53 -4.42 53.55
CA HIS A 24 -14.32 -4.69 52.11
C HIS A 24 -13.39 -5.91 51.84
N ALA A 25 -12.92 -6.62 52.87
CA ALA A 25 -11.94 -7.72 52.73
C ALA A 25 -12.61 -9.11 52.83
N ALA A 26 -13.61 -9.35 52.00
CA ALA A 26 -14.32 -10.63 51.91
C ALA A 26 -15.05 -10.75 50.55
N ASP A 27 -14.30 -11.10 49.50
CA ASP A 27 -14.78 -11.84 48.29
C ASP A 27 -13.73 -11.93 47.15
N ASP A 28 -12.55 -11.31 47.29
CA ASP A 28 -11.47 -11.49 46.29
C ASP A 28 -10.98 -12.95 46.23
N PRO A 29 -10.76 -13.51 45.03
CA PRO A 29 -10.18 -14.84 44.88
C PRO A 29 -8.74 -14.87 45.40
N ALA A 30 -8.29 -16.05 45.82
CA ALA A 30 -6.87 -16.24 46.10
C ALA A 30 -6.03 -15.95 44.84
N PRO A 31 -4.86 -15.30 44.98
CA PRO A 31 -3.97 -15.08 43.86
C PRO A 31 -3.60 -16.38 43.14
N THR A 32 -3.36 -16.28 41.83
CA THR A 32 -3.00 -17.42 40.98
C THR A 32 -1.57 -17.25 40.47
N PRO A 33 -0.60 -18.07 40.92
CA PRO A 33 0.78 -17.97 40.46
C PRO A 33 0.91 -18.18 38.95
N VAL A 34 1.75 -17.37 38.33
CA VAL A 34 2.19 -17.47 36.93
C VAL A 34 3.61 -18.04 36.90
N ASP A 35 4.54 -17.45 37.66
CA ASP A 35 5.88 -17.99 37.91
C ASP A 35 6.39 -17.53 39.27
N ARG A 36 7.08 -18.43 40.00
CA ARG A 36 7.67 -18.16 41.33
C ARG A 36 9.20 -18.17 41.31
N PHE A 37 9.82 -18.46 40.16
CA PHE A 37 11.27 -18.47 40.01
C PHE A 37 12.04 -19.43 40.95
N GLU A 38 11.38 -20.46 41.49
CA GLU A 38 12.03 -21.52 42.29
C GLU A 38 12.69 -22.61 41.40
N GLY A 39 12.30 -22.65 40.14
CA GLY A 39 12.81 -23.56 39.10
C GLY A 39 11.73 -24.44 38.47
N GLU A 40 10.45 -24.08 38.61
CA GLU A 40 9.33 -24.73 37.94
C GLU A 40 9.31 -24.44 36.44
N VAL A 41 9.52 -23.17 36.07
CA VAL A 41 9.66 -22.72 34.68
C VAL A 41 11.14 -22.79 34.27
N PRO A 42 11.49 -23.50 33.18
CA PRO A 42 12.87 -23.62 32.72
C PRO A 42 13.31 -22.40 31.90
N PHE A 43 14.63 -22.18 31.79
CA PHE A 43 15.17 -21.30 30.75
C PHE A 43 15.08 -22.02 29.38
N ALA A 44 13.99 -21.77 28.66
CA ALA A 44 13.64 -22.40 27.39
C ALA A 44 12.82 -21.44 26.52
N SER A 45 12.71 -21.76 25.23
CA SER A 45 11.89 -21.00 24.25
C SER A 45 10.80 -21.89 23.67
N GLN A 46 9.84 -21.26 22.97
CA GLN A 46 8.77 -21.95 22.26
C GLN A 46 9.31 -23.11 21.38
N PRO A 47 8.59 -24.25 21.28
CA PRO A 47 7.20 -24.46 21.70
C PRO A 47 7.01 -24.85 23.18
N ALA A 48 8.08 -24.90 23.98
CA ALA A 48 8.01 -25.24 25.40
C ALA A 48 7.64 -24.03 26.26
N ASP A 49 7.05 -24.30 27.43
CA ASP A 49 6.92 -23.32 28.52
C ASP A 49 8.33 -22.95 29.01
N GLY A 50 8.62 -21.65 29.12
CA GLY A 50 9.95 -21.22 29.50
C GLY A 50 10.20 -19.72 29.50
N ILE A 51 11.30 -19.36 30.16
CA ILE A 51 11.86 -18.00 30.16
C ILE A 51 13.01 -17.91 29.15
N PHE A 52 12.96 -16.93 28.25
CA PHE A 52 14.06 -16.66 27.31
C PHE A 52 14.27 -15.15 27.08
N THR A 53 15.41 -14.82 26.46
CA THR A 53 15.89 -13.44 26.29
C THR A 53 15.97 -13.04 24.83
N TRP A 54 15.87 -11.74 24.57
CA TRP A 54 15.84 -11.15 23.23
C TRP A 54 16.45 -9.74 23.23
N GLY A 55 16.86 -9.26 22.06
CA GLY A 55 17.54 -7.98 21.88
C GLY A 55 17.60 -7.54 20.41
N SER A 56 18.00 -6.29 20.14
CA SER A 56 18.22 -5.78 18.77
C SER A 56 19.45 -6.37 18.08
N ASP A 57 20.48 -6.72 18.86
CA ASP A 57 21.66 -7.44 18.38
C ASP A 57 22.04 -8.65 19.28
N ALA A 58 23.26 -9.16 19.13
CA ALA A 58 23.75 -10.33 19.85
C ALA A 58 24.28 -10.04 21.27
N ASP A 59 24.53 -8.77 21.61
CA ASP A 59 25.04 -8.32 22.91
C ASP A 59 23.92 -7.74 23.79
N ASP A 60 22.81 -7.30 23.19
CA ASP A 60 21.62 -6.75 23.87
C ASP A 60 20.83 -7.72 24.80
N PRO A 61 20.71 -9.05 24.56
CA PRO A 61 19.90 -9.92 25.40
C PRO A 61 20.45 -10.01 26.84
N PRO A 62 19.63 -9.79 27.89
CA PRO A 62 20.09 -9.87 29.27
C PRO A 62 20.59 -11.27 29.65
N THR A 63 21.44 -11.33 30.69
CA THR A 63 21.72 -12.60 31.38
C THR A 63 20.62 -12.90 32.39
N LEU A 64 20.25 -14.17 32.60
CA LEU A 64 19.24 -14.58 33.58
C LEU A 64 19.74 -15.73 34.47
N HIS A 65 19.47 -15.63 35.78
CA HIS A 65 19.83 -16.64 36.78
C HIS A 65 18.76 -16.74 37.87
N LEU A 66 18.37 -17.97 38.24
CA LEU A 66 17.64 -18.22 39.49
C LEU A 66 18.64 -18.21 40.64
N THR A 67 18.47 -17.28 41.59
CA THR A 67 19.51 -16.95 42.59
C THR A 67 18.96 -17.13 44.00
N ASP A 68 19.58 -18.00 44.80
CA ASP A 68 19.23 -18.20 46.21
C ASP A 68 19.35 -16.87 46.98
N ARG A 69 18.26 -16.41 47.60
CA ARG A 69 18.18 -15.18 48.40
C ARG A 69 17.44 -15.40 49.71
N SER A 70 18.11 -15.11 50.82
CA SER A 70 17.52 -15.19 52.17
C SER A 70 16.52 -14.07 52.48
N ASP A 71 16.43 -13.08 51.59
CA ASP A 71 15.53 -11.92 51.65
C ASP A 71 14.55 -11.89 50.46
N ALA A 72 14.35 -13.04 49.79
CA ALA A 72 13.29 -13.21 48.80
C ALA A 72 11.90 -12.95 49.44
N PRO A 73 11.02 -12.15 48.79
CA PRO A 73 9.65 -11.93 49.24
C PRO A 73 8.81 -13.20 49.38
N GLU A 74 8.96 -14.15 48.46
CA GLU A 74 8.37 -15.49 48.51
C GLU A 74 9.48 -16.55 48.28
N GLY A 75 9.26 -17.79 48.72
CA GLY A 75 10.21 -18.87 48.45
C GLY A 75 11.61 -18.71 49.08
N ALA A 76 12.64 -18.98 48.27
CA ALA A 76 14.06 -19.04 48.61
C ALA A 76 14.98 -18.56 47.46
N LYS A 77 14.45 -18.37 46.25
CA LYS A 77 15.16 -17.88 45.05
C LYS A 77 14.37 -16.75 44.39
N VAL A 78 15.08 -15.94 43.62
CA VAL A 78 14.46 -14.95 42.74
C VAL A 78 15.10 -15.00 41.35
N LEU A 79 14.41 -14.48 40.34
CA LEU A 79 15.02 -14.22 39.04
C LEU A 79 15.91 -13.00 39.14
N THR A 80 17.19 -13.14 38.81
CA THR A 80 18.13 -12.02 38.67
C THR A 80 18.69 -11.95 37.26
N GLY A 81 19.15 -10.77 36.86
CA GLY A 81 19.80 -10.60 35.56
C GLY A 81 20.60 -9.32 35.42
N THR A 82 21.47 -9.28 34.42
CA THR A 82 22.25 -8.09 34.03
C THR A 82 21.99 -7.73 32.57
N TYR A 83 21.96 -6.43 32.25
CA TYR A 83 21.70 -5.91 30.90
C TYR A 83 22.67 -4.79 30.51
N ASP A 84 22.89 -4.62 29.20
CA ASP A 84 23.70 -3.56 28.58
C ASP A 84 23.13 -3.20 27.20
N ILE A 85 21.83 -2.91 27.16
CA ILE A 85 21.07 -2.80 25.91
C ILE A 85 21.42 -1.51 25.17
N SER A 86 21.72 -1.62 23.89
CA SER A 86 22.04 -0.55 22.96
C SER A 86 20.80 0.02 22.25
N GLY A 87 19.87 -0.86 21.83
CA GLY A 87 18.63 -0.50 21.11
C GLY A 87 17.36 -0.90 21.88
N TYR A 88 16.99 -2.18 21.83
CA TYR A 88 15.94 -2.80 22.64
C TYR A 88 16.40 -4.16 23.15
N GLY A 89 15.86 -4.61 24.28
CA GLY A 89 16.18 -5.92 24.84
C GLY A 89 15.42 -6.20 26.13
N GLY A 90 15.35 -7.47 26.49
CA GLY A 90 14.50 -7.92 27.59
C GLY A 90 14.40 -9.43 27.69
N PHE A 91 13.43 -9.86 28.48
CA PHE A 91 13.09 -11.27 28.62
C PHE A 91 11.58 -11.49 28.59
N THR A 92 11.21 -12.72 28.31
CA THR A 92 9.82 -13.19 28.17
C THR A 92 9.67 -14.46 28.98
N HIS A 93 8.54 -14.61 29.69
CA HIS A 93 8.00 -15.92 30.08
C HIS A 93 6.83 -16.23 29.15
N ASP A 94 6.93 -17.36 28.44
CA ASP A 94 5.94 -17.86 27.51
C ASP A 94 5.42 -19.23 27.97
N PHE A 95 4.10 -19.43 27.96
CA PHE A 95 3.48 -20.75 28.11
C PHE A 95 3.67 -21.59 26.85
N ALA A 96 3.70 -22.92 27.02
CA ALA A 96 3.91 -23.88 25.95
C ALA A 96 2.86 -23.78 24.83
N ALA A 97 3.31 -23.55 23.58
CA ALA A 97 2.45 -23.46 22.39
C ALA A 97 1.64 -24.74 22.07
N ASP A 98 1.97 -25.89 22.67
CA ASP A 98 1.22 -27.15 22.51
C ASP A 98 0.12 -27.36 23.58
N GLN A 99 -0.01 -26.44 24.54
CA GLN A 99 -1.06 -26.42 25.54
C GLN A 99 -2.16 -25.40 25.20
N PRO A 100 -3.37 -25.51 25.78
CA PRO A 100 -4.37 -24.46 25.70
C PRO A 100 -3.88 -23.15 26.32
N ALA A 101 -4.22 -22.02 25.69
CA ALA A 101 -3.99 -20.70 26.26
C ALA A 101 -4.68 -20.53 27.62
N HIS A 102 -4.13 -19.66 28.47
CA HIS A 102 -4.63 -19.44 29.83
C HIS A 102 -5.73 -18.37 29.87
N ASP A 103 -6.69 -18.53 30.78
CA ASP A 103 -7.77 -17.56 31.02
C ASP A 103 -7.47 -16.77 32.29
N TRP A 104 -7.12 -15.50 32.13
CA TRP A 104 -6.87 -14.53 33.20
C TRP A 104 -8.08 -13.61 33.43
N SER A 105 -9.17 -13.75 32.67
CA SER A 105 -10.34 -12.84 32.67
C SER A 105 -11.16 -12.81 33.98
N ALA A 106 -10.85 -13.70 34.92
CA ALA A 106 -11.39 -13.71 36.27
C ALA A 106 -10.68 -12.76 37.25
N HIS A 107 -9.50 -12.24 36.87
CA HIS A 107 -8.62 -11.45 37.74
C HIS A 107 -8.63 -9.94 37.43
N GLN A 108 -8.27 -9.12 38.41
CA GLN A 108 -8.19 -7.66 38.27
C GLN A 108 -6.94 -7.23 37.51
N GLY A 109 -5.84 -7.95 37.68
CA GLY A 109 -4.55 -7.60 37.11
C GLY A 109 -3.48 -8.65 37.40
N ILE A 110 -2.24 -8.28 37.06
CA ILE A 110 -1.03 -9.04 37.34
C ILE A 110 -0.15 -8.26 38.33
N ARG A 111 0.52 -8.96 39.22
CA ARG A 111 1.47 -8.35 40.16
C ARG A 111 2.70 -9.21 40.36
N PHE A 112 3.79 -8.58 40.78
CA PHE A 112 5.08 -9.22 41.01
C PHE A 112 5.92 -8.38 41.98
N TRP A 113 6.92 -8.99 42.60
CA TRP A 113 7.89 -8.26 43.39
C TRP A 113 9.06 -7.78 42.53
N TRP A 114 9.49 -6.54 42.75
CA TRP A 114 10.66 -5.95 42.12
C TRP A 114 11.62 -5.40 43.18
N GLU A 115 12.91 -5.67 43.05
CA GLU A 115 13.94 -5.06 43.88
C GLU A 115 14.33 -3.70 43.31
N GLY A 116 13.76 -2.63 43.88
CA GLY A 116 14.02 -1.27 43.43
C GLY A 116 15.44 -0.81 43.72
N ARG A 117 15.98 -0.01 42.78
CA ARG A 117 17.34 0.55 42.78
C ARG A 117 17.35 2.08 42.82
N ASP A 118 16.18 2.72 42.95
CA ASP A 118 15.98 4.18 43.02
C ASP A 118 16.74 4.95 41.91
N ASN A 119 16.61 4.44 40.68
CA ASN A 119 17.31 4.97 39.50
C ASN A 119 16.40 5.84 38.60
N GLY A 120 15.10 5.90 38.91
CA GLY A 120 14.09 6.69 38.19
C GLY A 120 13.78 6.21 36.77
N ARG A 121 14.26 5.04 36.36
CA ARG A 121 14.02 4.49 35.02
C ARG A 121 12.62 3.92 34.93
N LYS A 122 12.05 3.97 33.72
CA LYS A 122 10.86 3.21 33.39
C LYS A 122 11.25 1.79 33.01
N ILE A 123 10.61 0.82 33.64
CA ILE A 123 10.64 -0.59 33.22
C ILE A 123 9.31 -0.83 32.51
N ALA A 124 9.36 -1.29 31.25
CA ALA A 124 8.16 -1.62 30.49
C ALA A 124 7.80 -3.09 30.73
N PHE A 125 6.51 -3.34 30.97
CA PHE A 125 5.94 -4.64 31.26
C PHE A 125 4.81 -4.92 30.27
N GLU A 126 4.80 -6.12 29.71
CA GLU A 126 3.93 -6.49 28.60
C GLU A 126 3.21 -7.80 28.90
N ILE A 127 1.99 -7.96 28.41
CA ILE A 127 1.24 -9.22 28.45
C ILE A 127 0.86 -9.65 27.03
N LYS A 128 0.84 -10.97 26.82
CA LYS A 128 0.65 -11.63 25.52
C LYS A 128 -0.74 -12.26 25.45
N ASP A 129 -1.65 -11.68 24.66
CA ASP A 129 -3.04 -12.13 24.54
C ASP A 129 -3.44 -12.46 23.09
N GLY A 130 -4.46 -13.32 22.94
CA GLY A 130 -4.88 -13.82 21.64
C GLY A 130 -3.83 -14.71 20.97
N GLY A 131 -3.98 -14.96 19.67
CA GLY A 131 -2.93 -15.65 18.91
C GLY A 131 -2.85 -17.16 19.11
N ALA A 132 -1.88 -17.77 18.42
CA ALA A 132 -1.65 -19.22 18.44
C ALA A 132 -0.62 -19.69 19.49
N ASN A 133 0.20 -18.77 19.99
CA ASN A 133 1.23 -18.92 21.02
C ASN A 133 1.79 -17.53 21.35
N GLY A 134 2.65 -17.40 22.36
CA GLY A 134 3.16 -16.11 22.82
C GLY A 134 3.98 -15.32 21.79
N GLU A 135 4.58 -15.97 20.79
CA GLU A 135 5.29 -15.30 19.69
C GLU A 135 4.35 -14.90 18.53
N ALA A 136 3.06 -15.23 18.63
CA ALA A 136 2.00 -14.87 17.69
C ALA A 136 0.80 -14.20 18.38
N SER A 137 0.99 -13.68 19.60
CA SER A 137 0.00 -12.92 20.39
C SER A 137 0.05 -11.43 20.08
N GLU A 138 -1.03 -10.72 20.41
CA GLU A 138 -0.99 -9.27 20.57
C GLU A 138 -0.20 -8.90 21.82
N LEU A 139 0.67 -7.91 21.69
CA LEU A 139 1.38 -7.29 22.81
C LEU A 139 0.57 -6.13 23.36
N TRP A 140 0.33 -6.20 24.66
CA TRP A 140 -0.29 -5.14 25.44
C TRP A 140 0.75 -4.65 26.45
N THR A 141 1.03 -3.34 26.45
CA THR A 141 2.21 -2.76 27.11
C THR A 141 1.82 -1.69 28.14
N THR A 142 2.61 -1.59 29.20
CA THR A 142 2.55 -0.51 30.21
C THR A 142 3.93 -0.34 30.87
N SER A 143 4.07 0.55 31.85
CA SER A 143 5.36 0.75 32.52
C SER A 143 5.23 1.25 33.96
N PHE A 144 6.16 0.84 34.82
CA PHE A 144 6.33 1.41 36.16
C PHE A 144 7.70 2.11 36.28
N ALA A 145 7.86 2.96 37.29
CA ALA A 145 9.12 3.63 37.60
C ALA A 145 9.86 2.89 38.74
N ASP A 146 11.17 2.71 38.58
CA ASP A 146 12.07 2.23 39.62
C ASP A 146 12.54 3.42 40.48
N ASP A 147 11.62 3.94 41.31
CA ASP A 147 11.74 5.14 42.16
C ASP A 147 11.80 4.83 43.67
N PHE A 148 12.28 3.63 44.01
CA PHE A 148 12.31 3.11 45.38
C PHE A 148 13.51 2.18 45.57
N THR A 149 13.89 1.91 46.83
CA THR A 149 14.98 0.98 47.18
C THR A 149 14.44 -0.28 47.86
N GLY A 150 14.89 -1.46 47.42
CA GLY A 150 14.51 -2.76 48.00
C GLY A 150 13.19 -3.31 47.44
N TRP A 151 12.74 -4.44 47.99
CA TRP A 151 11.56 -5.15 47.50
C TRP A 151 10.25 -4.36 47.66
N LYS A 152 9.50 -4.24 46.56
CA LYS A 152 8.15 -3.67 46.50
C LYS A 152 7.31 -4.54 45.57
N GLN A 153 6.08 -4.85 45.98
CA GLN A 153 5.12 -5.49 45.09
C GLN A 153 4.57 -4.42 44.12
N ILE A 154 4.75 -4.67 42.83
CA ILE A 154 4.20 -3.88 41.72
C ILE A 154 2.88 -4.51 41.34
N GLU A 155 1.77 -3.83 41.60
CA GLU A 155 0.43 -4.26 41.19
C GLU A 155 0.02 -3.49 39.93
N ILE A 156 -0.31 -4.21 38.86
CA ILE A 156 -0.68 -3.65 37.56
C ILE A 156 -2.09 -4.15 37.18
N PRO A 157 -3.13 -3.32 37.32
CA PRO A 157 -4.46 -3.63 36.82
C PRO A 157 -4.45 -3.87 35.31
N PHE A 158 -5.29 -4.79 34.81
CA PHE A 158 -5.39 -5.00 33.35
C PHE A 158 -5.93 -3.76 32.59
N THR A 159 -6.51 -2.76 33.29
CA THR A 159 -6.97 -1.49 32.71
C THR A 159 -5.83 -0.61 32.21
N ASP A 160 -4.64 -0.80 32.77
CA ASP A 160 -3.50 0.11 32.62
C ASP A 160 -2.61 -0.30 31.44
N PHE A 161 -2.89 -1.47 30.86
CA PHE A 161 -2.29 -1.96 29.62
C PHE A 161 -2.95 -1.33 28.40
N GLN A 162 -2.11 -0.95 27.43
CA GLN A 162 -2.55 -0.39 26.16
C GLN A 162 -2.03 -1.25 25.02
N TYR A 163 -2.81 -1.37 23.95
CA TYR A 163 -2.39 -2.07 22.74
C TYR A 163 -1.08 -1.46 22.24
N ARG A 164 -0.04 -2.28 22.07
CA ARG A 164 1.28 -1.80 21.65
C ARG A 164 1.23 -1.37 20.19
N THR A 165 1.54 -0.10 19.91
CA THR A 165 1.38 0.51 18.57
C THR A 165 2.69 0.66 17.80
N ASP A 166 3.83 0.57 18.46
CA ASP A 166 5.17 0.63 17.85
C ASP A 166 5.61 -0.73 17.28
N TYR A 167 5.15 -1.85 17.85
CA TYR A 167 5.51 -3.19 17.43
C TYR A 167 4.44 -4.23 17.81
N GLN A 168 4.19 -5.17 16.90
CA GLN A 168 3.32 -6.35 17.10
C GLN A 168 3.91 -7.55 16.33
N PRO A 169 3.98 -8.77 16.92
CA PRO A 169 4.53 -9.97 16.26
C PRO A 169 3.75 -10.41 15.02
N VAL A 170 2.43 -10.22 15.05
CA VAL A 170 1.49 -10.36 13.93
C VAL A 170 0.56 -9.15 13.96
N GLY A 171 0.27 -8.55 12.80
CA GLY A 171 -0.25 -7.18 12.66
C GLY A 171 -1.70 -6.95 13.10
N GLY A 172 -1.98 -7.12 14.39
CA GLY A 172 -3.31 -7.00 15.00
C GLY A 172 -4.18 -8.22 14.72
N ILE A 173 -4.64 -8.86 15.78
CA ILE A 173 -5.60 -9.97 15.72
C ILE A 173 -7.02 -9.40 15.76
N ASP A 174 -7.31 -8.59 16.77
CA ASP A 174 -8.59 -7.89 16.95
C ASP A 174 -8.49 -6.57 17.73
N HIS A 175 -7.32 -6.25 18.30
CA HIS A 175 -7.05 -5.09 19.16
C HIS A 175 -7.93 -5.06 20.43
N VAL A 176 -8.34 -6.23 20.93
CA VAL A 176 -9.13 -6.40 22.15
C VAL A 176 -8.29 -7.13 23.20
N LEU A 177 -8.14 -6.52 24.39
CA LEU A 177 -7.57 -7.22 25.53
C LEU A 177 -8.61 -8.21 26.06
N GLY A 178 -8.59 -9.40 25.47
CA GLY A 178 -9.47 -10.52 25.67
C GLY A 178 -9.30 -11.22 27.01
N LEU A 179 -8.07 -11.27 27.53
CA LEU A 179 -7.66 -11.96 28.78
C LEU A 179 -8.01 -13.45 28.85
N THR A 180 -8.59 -14.03 27.80
CA THR A 180 -9.09 -15.42 27.75
C THR A 180 -8.16 -16.33 26.94
N ARG A 181 -7.13 -15.76 26.31
CA ARG A 181 -6.13 -16.48 25.50
C ARG A 181 -4.73 -15.96 25.79
N MET A 182 -4.38 -15.96 27.08
CA MET A 182 -3.09 -15.48 27.58
C MET A 182 -1.99 -16.51 27.34
N TRP A 183 -0.84 -16.03 26.89
CA TRP A 183 0.33 -16.85 26.56
C TRP A 183 1.59 -16.49 27.35
N GLY A 184 1.54 -15.46 28.20
CA GLY A 184 2.68 -15.08 29.02
C GLY A 184 2.83 -13.57 29.20
N TYR A 185 4.03 -13.16 29.61
CA TYR A 185 4.41 -11.76 29.82
C TYR A 185 5.86 -11.50 29.37
N ALA A 186 6.19 -10.23 29.15
CA ALA A 186 7.55 -9.80 28.84
C ALA A 186 7.95 -8.54 29.61
N VAL A 187 9.26 -8.40 29.86
CA VAL A 187 9.86 -7.25 30.52
C VAL A 187 10.91 -6.64 29.59
N THR A 188 10.67 -5.42 29.13
CA THR A 188 11.65 -4.65 28.35
C THR A 188 12.53 -3.85 29.30
N LEU A 189 13.84 -4.06 29.22
CA LEU A 189 14.83 -3.42 30.10
C LEU A 189 15.36 -2.11 29.48
N PRO A 190 15.82 -1.14 30.28
CA PRO A 190 16.23 0.17 29.78
C PRO A 190 17.43 0.14 28.83
N ALA A 191 17.27 0.72 27.63
CA ALA A 191 18.32 0.89 26.65
C ALA A 191 19.27 2.08 26.97
N GLY A 192 20.44 2.08 26.31
CA GLY A 192 21.49 3.09 26.45
C GLY A 192 22.29 3.00 27.76
N THR A 193 22.19 1.88 28.50
CA THR A 193 22.79 1.76 29.83
C THR A 193 22.99 0.32 30.28
N LYS A 194 24.09 0.11 31.03
CA LYS A 194 24.29 -1.05 31.88
C LYS A 194 23.33 -1.02 33.08
N GLY A 195 22.99 -2.19 33.60
CA GLY A 195 22.26 -2.36 34.86
C GLY A 195 22.06 -3.81 35.23
N ASP A 196 21.42 -4.03 36.37
CA ASP A 196 21.00 -5.33 36.87
C ASP A 196 19.64 -5.22 37.58
N PHE A 197 18.94 -6.35 37.73
CA PHE A 197 17.62 -6.40 38.34
C PHE A 197 17.42 -7.69 39.15
N ALA A 198 16.44 -7.67 40.05
CA ALA A 198 15.88 -8.85 40.68
C ALA A 198 14.34 -8.74 40.73
N MET A 199 13.66 -9.85 40.41
CA MET A 199 12.21 -9.96 40.30
C MET A 199 11.76 -11.29 40.93
N ASP A 200 10.63 -11.27 41.63
CA ASP A 200 10.12 -12.42 42.37
C ASP A 200 8.58 -12.55 42.25
N ASP A 201 8.06 -13.77 42.41
CA ASP A 201 6.64 -14.17 42.50
C ASP A 201 5.65 -13.37 41.64
N VAL A 202 5.49 -13.79 40.38
CA VAL A 202 4.49 -13.25 39.43
C VAL A 202 3.17 -13.97 39.60
N GLU A 203 2.11 -13.23 39.92
CA GLU A 203 0.79 -13.79 40.18
C GLU A 203 -0.36 -12.89 39.67
N LEU A 204 -1.49 -13.52 39.36
CA LEU A 204 -2.75 -12.84 39.03
C LEU A 204 -3.50 -12.53 40.32
N TYR A 205 -4.02 -11.31 40.47
CA TYR A 205 -4.62 -10.84 41.72
C TYR A 205 -6.00 -10.20 41.53
N GLY A 206 -6.76 -10.15 42.64
CA GLY A 206 -8.06 -9.49 42.73
C GLY A 206 -9.17 -10.15 41.89
N LYS A 207 -10.40 -9.68 42.06
CA LYS A 207 -11.55 -10.04 41.22
C LYS A 207 -11.63 -9.11 40.01
N ALA A 208 -11.86 -9.65 38.81
CA ALA A 208 -12.00 -8.86 37.59
C ALA A 208 -13.03 -7.72 37.71
N ASP A 209 -12.59 -6.50 37.39
CA ASP A 209 -13.47 -5.36 37.18
C ASP A 209 -14.26 -5.57 35.87
N GLN A 210 -15.57 -5.40 35.92
CA GLN A 210 -16.40 -5.43 34.72
C GLN A 210 -15.96 -4.39 33.67
N SER A 211 -15.43 -3.24 34.09
CA SER A 211 -15.02 -2.18 33.16
C SER A 211 -13.89 -2.59 32.20
N LEU A 212 -13.11 -3.63 32.55
CA LEU A 212 -12.10 -4.28 31.71
C LEU A 212 -12.73 -4.98 30.49
N ARG A 213 -13.86 -5.66 30.72
CA ARG A 213 -14.49 -6.60 29.79
C ARG A 213 -15.80 -6.08 29.19
N ALA A 214 -16.14 -4.81 29.45
CA ALA A 214 -17.36 -4.18 28.97
C ALA A 214 -17.02 -2.78 28.48
N SER A 215 -17.46 -2.46 27.26
CA SER A 215 -17.29 -1.14 26.65
C SER A 215 -18.61 -0.66 26.05
N VAL A 216 -18.76 0.66 26.00
CA VAL A 216 -19.82 1.32 25.27
C VAL A 216 -19.20 1.99 24.05
N GLY A 217 -19.76 1.69 22.88
CA GLY A 217 -19.41 2.34 21.62
C GLY A 217 -20.64 2.97 20.97
N THR A 218 -20.41 3.62 19.84
CA THR A 218 -21.48 4.06 18.93
C THR A 218 -21.25 3.49 17.54
N ASP A 219 -22.32 3.31 16.75
CA ASP A 219 -22.24 2.73 15.41
C ASP A 219 -21.51 3.63 14.39
N ALA A 220 -21.52 4.94 14.63
CA ALA A 220 -20.84 5.94 13.82
C ALA A 220 -20.15 7.03 14.67
N PRO A 221 -19.12 7.71 14.14
CA PRO A 221 -18.49 8.89 14.77
C PRO A 221 -19.34 10.16 14.59
N VAL A 222 -20.11 10.22 13.50
CA VAL A 222 -20.83 11.40 13.02
C VAL A 222 -22.16 10.95 12.43
N TYR A 223 -23.21 11.70 12.73
CA TYR A 223 -24.60 11.42 12.36
C TYR A 223 -25.19 12.58 11.55
N PRO A 224 -25.02 12.57 10.21
CA PRO A 224 -25.63 13.56 9.32
C PRO A 224 -27.16 13.49 9.36
N VAL A 225 -27.80 14.64 9.52
CA VAL A 225 -29.27 14.76 9.57
C VAL A 225 -29.74 16.05 8.91
N ARG A 226 -30.81 15.94 8.12
CA ARG A 226 -31.44 17.11 7.48
C ARG A 226 -32.16 17.97 8.53
N ALA A 227 -32.04 19.29 8.40
CA ALA A 227 -32.72 20.25 9.28
C ALA A 227 -34.24 19.98 9.41
N GLY A 228 -34.68 19.66 10.62
CA GLY A 228 -36.06 19.29 10.93
C GLY A 228 -36.34 17.78 10.95
N GLY A 229 -35.32 16.93 10.80
CA GLY A 229 -35.35 15.51 11.12
C GLY A 229 -34.80 15.20 12.52
N THR A 230 -34.81 13.94 12.90
CA THR A 230 -34.21 13.44 14.14
C THR A 230 -32.99 12.59 13.78
N ALA A 231 -31.85 12.80 14.46
CA ALA A 231 -30.73 11.87 14.38
C ALA A 231 -30.92 10.78 15.43
N GLU A 232 -30.64 9.54 15.05
CA GLU A 232 -30.65 8.37 15.92
C GLU A 232 -29.19 7.97 16.15
N VAL A 233 -28.68 8.17 17.37
CA VAL A 233 -27.34 7.75 17.77
C VAL A 233 -27.48 6.39 18.45
N GLU A 234 -27.03 5.32 17.80
CA GLU A 234 -27.05 3.98 18.40
C GLU A 234 -25.86 3.83 19.35
N VAL A 235 -26.17 3.50 20.60
CA VAL A 235 -25.23 3.23 21.68
C VAL A 235 -25.23 1.73 21.92
N THR A 236 -24.07 1.10 21.71
CA THR A 236 -23.90 -0.37 21.76
C THR A 236 -23.05 -0.75 22.96
N LEU A 237 -23.54 -1.71 23.74
CA LEU A 237 -22.74 -2.41 24.75
C LEU A 237 -22.00 -3.58 24.08
N ALA A 238 -20.68 -3.57 24.13
CA ALA A 238 -19.85 -4.70 23.73
C ALA A 238 -19.16 -5.30 24.96
N THR A 239 -19.11 -6.63 25.05
CA THR A 239 -18.38 -7.34 26.10
C THR A 239 -17.38 -8.35 25.54
N THR A 240 -16.29 -8.53 26.27
CA THR A 240 -15.23 -9.48 25.95
C THR A 240 -15.74 -10.92 26.10
N GLY A 241 -15.49 -11.76 25.09
CA GLY A 241 -15.86 -13.18 25.10
C GLY A 241 -17.38 -13.44 25.08
N ASP A 242 -18.19 -12.51 24.56
CA ASP A 242 -19.66 -12.55 24.48
C ASP A 242 -20.41 -12.73 25.82
N ARG A 243 -19.69 -12.70 26.94
CA ARG A 243 -20.26 -12.91 28.27
C ARG A 243 -21.15 -11.72 28.66
N PRO A 244 -22.38 -11.95 29.16
CA PRO A 244 -23.21 -10.86 29.65
C PRO A 244 -22.54 -10.08 30.79
N VAL A 245 -22.88 -8.79 30.94
CA VAL A 245 -22.45 -7.99 32.09
C VAL A 245 -23.01 -8.55 33.40
N ASP A 246 -22.18 -8.72 34.44
CA ASP A 246 -22.63 -9.16 35.76
C ASP A 246 -23.31 -8.01 36.54
N ASP A 247 -22.93 -6.74 36.27
CA ASP A 247 -23.47 -5.52 36.89
C ASP A 247 -24.09 -4.55 35.86
N PRO A 248 -25.02 -3.65 36.24
CA PRO A 248 -25.65 -2.72 35.28
C PRO A 248 -24.68 -1.68 34.70
N VAL A 249 -24.64 -1.56 33.38
CA VAL A 249 -23.93 -0.47 32.67
C VAL A 249 -24.88 0.70 32.46
N THR A 250 -24.46 1.90 32.83
CA THR A 250 -25.27 3.12 32.72
C THR A 250 -24.57 4.16 31.87
N VAL A 251 -25.27 4.72 30.88
CA VAL A 251 -24.79 5.76 29.98
C VAL A 251 -25.66 7.00 30.18
N THR A 252 -25.12 8.01 30.85
CA THR A 252 -25.75 9.34 30.90
C THR A 252 -25.36 10.13 29.66
N TYR A 253 -26.29 10.87 29.08
CA TYR A 253 -26.06 11.62 27.86
C TYR A 253 -26.64 13.04 27.90
N SER A 254 -25.99 13.97 27.20
CA SER A 254 -26.49 15.33 26.99
C SER A 254 -26.00 15.92 25.66
N THR A 255 -26.81 16.79 25.04
CA THR A 255 -26.41 17.55 23.84
C THR A 255 -26.00 18.98 24.20
N GLU A 256 -24.68 19.19 24.33
CA GLU A 256 -24.09 20.48 24.71
C GLU A 256 -22.88 20.86 23.83
N GLY A 257 -22.66 22.17 23.64
CA GLY A 257 -21.58 22.70 22.81
C GLY A 257 -21.89 22.66 21.30
N GLY A 258 -20.83 22.54 20.49
CA GLY A 258 -20.91 22.53 19.02
C GLY A 258 -21.09 23.91 18.39
N THR A 259 -21.48 23.92 17.12
CA THR A 259 -21.79 25.14 16.35
C THR A 259 -23.29 25.37 16.17
N ALA A 260 -24.13 24.38 16.49
CA ALA A 260 -25.57 24.52 16.53
C ALA A 260 -26.05 25.25 17.80
N THR A 261 -27.10 26.05 17.69
CA THR A 261 -27.71 26.79 18.80
C THR A 261 -28.93 26.03 19.34
N ALA A 262 -28.86 25.61 20.60
CA ALA A 262 -29.96 25.02 21.35
C ALA A 262 -31.26 25.85 21.28
N GLY A 263 -32.40 25.20 21.05
CA GLY A 263 -33.71 25.84 20.92
C GLY A 263 -33.95 26.62 19.62
N ARG A 264 -32.93 26.77 18.75
CA ARG A 264 -33.04 27.38 17.42
C ARG A 264 -32.79 26.37 16.30
N ASP A 265 -31.70 25.61 16.41
CA ASP A 265 -31.29 24.64 15.41
C ASP A 265 -31.64 23.20 15.81
N TYR A 266 -31.73 22.91 17.11
CA TYR A 266 -32.12 21.60 17.66
C TYR A 266 -32.82 21.73 19.02
N THR A 267 -33.53 20.68 19.43
CA THR A 267 -34.09 20.55 20.78
C THR A 267 -33.05 19.87 21.69
N PRO A 268 -32.60 20.51 22.77
CA PRO A 268 -31.70 19.86 23.74
C PRO A 268 -32.26 18.54 24.25
N THR A 269 -31.40 17.54 24.36
CA THR A 269 -31.73 16.19 24.78
C THR A 269 -30.75 15.80 25.88
N GLU A 270 -31.28 15.34 27.01
CA GLU A 270 -30.51 14.76 28.10
C GLU A 270 -31.25 13.54 28.65
N GLY A 271 -30.52 12.58 29.21
CA GLY A 271 -31.12 11.38 29.76
C GLY A 271 -30.11 10.32 30.18
N THR A 272 -30.65 9.13 30.46
CA THR A 272 -29.88 7.98 30.92
C THR A 272 -30.36 6.72 30.19
N LEU A 273 -29.42 6.00 29.58
CA LEU A 273 -29.62 4.63 29.10
C LEU A 273 -29.04 3.66 30.13
N THR A 274 -29.69 2.51 30.30
CA THR A 274 -29.21 1.44 31.19
C THR A 274 -29.28 0.09 30.48
N PHE A 275 -28.17 -0.63 30.51
CA PHE A 275 -28.07 -2.04 30.20
C PHE A 275 -28.03 -2.80 31.53
N PRO A 276 -29.09 -3.49 31.95
CA PRO A 276 -29.13 -4.21 33.22
C PRO A 276 -28.06 -5.32 33.31
N ALA A 277 -27.75 -5.76 34.52
CA ALA A 277 -27.06 -7.04 34.75
C ALA A 277 -27.75 -8.16 33.95
N GLY A 278 -26.94 -9.04 33.34
CA GLY A 278 -27.37 -10.07 32.41
C GLY A 278 -27.56 -9.61 30.96
N THR A 279 -27.23 -8.37 30.59
CA THR A 279 -27.27 -7.92 29.19
C THR A 279 -26.08 -8.48 28.40
N ALA A 280 -26.35 -9.10 27.25
CA ALA A 280 -25.34 -9.68 26.36
C ALA A 280 -24.57 -8.63 25.53
N SER A 281 -23.42 -9.04 24.98
CA SER A 281 -22.67 -8.28 23.98
C SER A 281 -23.54 -7.95 22.75
N GLY A 282 -23.28 -6.80 22.12
CA GLY A 282 -24.01 -6.32 20.95
C GLY A 282 -25.41 -5.77 21.23
N ALA A 283 -25.82 -5.66 22.51
CA ALA A 283 -27.08 -5.03 22.85
C ALA A 283 -27.04 -3.52 22.59
N THR A 284 -28.05 -2.98 21.90
CA THR A 284 -28.09 -1.57 21.49
C THR A 284 -29.21 -0.77 22.14
N ARG A 285 -29.04 0.56 22.20
CA ARG A 285 -29.98 1.54 22.72
C ARG A 285 -29.83 2.85 21.94
N THR A 286 -30.93 3.50 21.58
CA THR A 286 -30.87 4.72 20.75
C THR A 286 -31.04 6.00 21.57
N ILE A 287 -30.26 7.03 21.22
CA ILE A 287 -30.50 8.42 21.64
C ILE A 287 -31.10 9.17 20.45
N GLU A 288 -32.28 9.74 20.62
CA GLU A 288 -32.90 10.62 19.64
C GLU A 288 -32.47 12.08 19.84
N VAL A 289 -31.95 12.74 18.80
CA VAL A 289 -31.60 14.17 18.81
C VAL A 289 -32.46 14.91 17.76
N PRO A 290 -33.60 15.51 18.17
CA PRO A 290 -34.49 16.21 17.24
C PRO A 290 -33.94 17.56 16.79
N THR A 291 -33.81 17.75 15.48
CA THR A 291 -33.38 19.02 14.88
C THR A 291 -34.58 19.87 14.46
N LEU A 292 -34.38 21.18 14.31
CA LEU A 292 -35.41 22.14 13.95
C LEU A 292 -35.31 22.54 12.47
N LYS A 293 -36.46 22.83 11.85
CA LYS A 293 -36.55 23.16 10.42
C LYS A 293 -35.96 24.55 10.15
N ASP A 294 -34.88 24.58 9.40
CA ASP A 294 -34.42 25.80 8.71
C ASP A 294 -35.02 25.84 7.28
N LYS A 295 -35.17 27.05 6.74
CA LYS A 295 -35.63 27.32 5.36
C LYS A 295 -34.68 28.24 4.60
N GLY A 296 -33.69 28.83 5.28
CA GLY A 296 -32.61 29.57 4.64
C GLY A 296 -31.61 28.61 4.02
N ALA A 297 -30.73 29.14 3.16
CA ALA A 297 -29.54 28.39 2.79
C ALA A 297 -28.51 28.50 3.94
N ALA A 298 -28.02 27.37 4.42
CA ALA A 298 -27.19 27.30 5.63
C ALA A 298 -26.02 26.32 5.44
N ALA A 299 -24.90 26.64 6.09
CA ALA A 299 -23.78 25.72 6.30
C ALA A 299 -24.13 24.70 7.40
N ALA A 300 -23.41 23.57 7.43
CA ALA A 300 -23.64 22.51 8.39
C ALA A 300 -23.30 22.96 9.83
N LYS A 301 -24.01 22.39 10.81
CA LYS A 301 -23.89 22.73 12.24
C LYS A 301 -23.75 21.46 13.08
N THR A 302 -22.76 21.44 13.96
CA THR A 302 -22.44 20.31 14.85
C THR A 302 -23.15 20.40 16.20
N ILE A 303 -23.56 19.24 16.72
CA ILE A 303 -24.14 19.01 18.05
C ILE A 303 -23.40 17.80 18.67
N PRO A 304 -22.45 18.04 19.60
CA PRO A 304 -21.83 16.95 20.36
C PRO A 304 -22.87 16.23 21.22
N VAL A 305 -22.83 14.90 21.21
CA VAL A 305 -23.60 14.05 22.12
C VAL A 305 -22.64 13.51 23.16
N LYS A 306 -22.54 14.19 24.30
CA LYS A 306 -21.61 13.85 25.38
C LYS A 306 -22.13 12.62 26.12
N LEU A 307 -21.30 11.59 26.23
CA LEU A 307 -21.61 10.33 26.90
C LEU A 307 -20.73 10.18 28.13
N SER A 308 -21.32 9.94 29.30
CA SER A 308 -20.58 9.55 30.53
C SER A 308 -21.07 8.18 30.99
N VAL A 309 -20.14 7.22 31.03
CA VAL A 309 -20.42 5.79 31.20
C VAL A 309 -19.95 5.32 32.58
N THR A 310 -20.79 4.52 33.24
CA THR A 310 -20.48 3.85 34.52
C THR A 310 -20.68 2.35 34.35
N GLY A 311 -19.71 1.55 34.82
CA GLY A 311 -19.74 0.09 34.74
C GLY A 311 -19.19 -0.52 33.44
N ALA A 312 -18.67 0.31 32.54
CA ALA A 312 -18.02 -0.06 31.28
C ALA A 312 -17.07 1.05 30.81
N LYS A 313 -16.12 0.74 29.94
CA LYS A 313 -15.27 1.72 29.23
C LYS A 313 -16.12 2.62 28.33
N ALA A 314 -15.88 3.93 28.37
CA ALA A 314 -16.57 4.91 27.53
C ALA A 314 -16.07 4.89 26.06
N PRO A 315 -16.86 5.42 25.10
CA PRO A 315 -16.40 5.60 23.72
C PRO A 315 -15.12 6.43 23.64
N ALA A 316 -14.24 6.09 22.68
CA ALA A 316 -12.95 6.76 22.50
C ALA A 316 -13.08 8.21 21.97
N GLU A 317 -14.20 8.56 21.35
CA GLU A 317 -14.51 9.89 20.82
C GLU A 317 -15.94 10.31 21.19
N THR A 318 -16.22 11.62 21.20
CA THR A 318 -17.57 12.13 21.45
C THR A 318 -18.36 12.18 20.14
N PRO A 319 -19.42 11.36 19.97
CA PRO A 319 -20.20 11.33 18.73
C PRO A 319 -20.82 12.70 18.40
N GLN A 320 -20.86 13.03 17.10
CA GLN A 320 -21.34 14.32 16.61
C GLN A 320 -22.60 14.15 15.77
N VAL A 321 -23.73 14.73 16.20
CA VAL A 321 -24.86 14.93 15.28
C VAL A 321 -24.58 16.17 14.43
N VAL A 322 -24.82 16.08 13.12
CA VAL A 322 -24.57 17.17 12.17
C VAL A 322 -25.84 17.54 11.45
N ILE A 323 -26.32 18.77 11.65
CA ILE A 323 -27.36 19.34 10.80
C ILE A 323 -26.73 19.68 9.44
N ASP A 324 -27.15 19.00 8.39
CA ASP A 324 -26.57 19.13 7.05
C ASP A 324 -26.65 20.55 6.48
N ALA A 325 -25.61 20.92 5.72
CA ALA A 325 -25.62 22.08 4.85
C ALA A 325 -26.71 21.92 3.77
N HIS A 326 -27.43 22.99 3.46
CA HIS A 326 -28.55 22.92 2.52
C HIS A 326 -28.84 24.26 1.85
N GLY A 327 -29.44 24.21 0.67
CA GLY A 327 -29.85 25.40 -0.11
C GLY A 327 -28.71 26.20 -0.74
N LEU A 328 -27.45 25.82 -0.52
CA LEU A 328 -26.26 26.49 -1.07
C LEU A 328 -26.03 26.07 -2.54
N PRO A 329 -25.63 26.98 -3.44
CA PRO A 329 -25.48 26.66 -4.87
C PRO A 329 -24.50 25.51 -5.15
N TYR A 330 -23.39 25.37 -4.42
CA TYR A 330 -22.47 24.24 -4.61
C TYR A 330 -23.07 22.86 -4.30
N LEU A 331 -24.17 22.79 -3.53
CA LEU A 331 -24.91 21.54 -3.25
C LEU A 331 -25.99 21.24 -4.31
N ASN A 332 -26.21 22.14 -5.28
CA ASN A 332 -27.17 21.93 -6.35
C ASN A 332 -26.52 21.21 -7.53
N SER A 333 -26.66 19.89 -7.59
CA SER A 333 -26.16 19.02 -8.67
C SER A 333 -26.66 19.36 -10.08
N ARG A 334 -27.69 20.23 -10.21
CA ARG A 334 -28.18 20.73 -11.50
C ARG A 334 -27.40 21.93 -12.04
N LEU A 335 -26.51 22.54 -11.26
CA LEU A 335 -25.65 23.62 -11.72
C LEU A 335 -24.37 23.07 -12.36
N PRO A 336 -23.82 23.73 -13.41
CA PRO A 336 -22.53 23.37 -13.98
C PRO A 336 -21.43 23.33 -12.91
N VAL A 337 -20.51 22.36 -13.00
CA VAL A 337 -19.39 22.17 -12.05
C VAL A 337 -18.65 23.48 -11.77
N GLN A 338 -18.34 24.27 -12.80
CA GLN A 338 -17.67 25.57 -12.67
C GLN A 338 -18.41 26.56 -11.75
N GLN A 339 -19.75 26.56 -11.77
CA GLN A 339 -20.56 27.41 -10.87
C GLN A 339 -20.54 26.88 -9.44
N ARG A 340 -20.57 25.54 -9.26
CA ARG A 340 -20.47 24.90 -7.94
C ARG A 340 -19.10 25.15 -7.30
N VAL A 341 -18.02 25.05 -8.07
CA VAL A 341 -16.65 25.37 -7.65
C VAL A 341 -16.52 26.84 -7.26
N ALA A 342 -16.97 27.77 -8.10
CA ALA A 342 -16.88 29.21 -7.81
C ALA A 342 -17.67 29.60 -6.54
N ASP A 343 -18.87 29.06 -6.35
CA ASP A 343 -19.67 29.28 -5.15
C ASP A 343 -18.96 28.72 -3.90
N LEU A 344 -18.49 27.47 -3.95
CA LEU A 344 -17.80 26.84 -2.82
C LEU A 344 -16.49 27.56 -2.46
N LEU A 345 -15.64 27.84 -3.43
CA LEU A 345 -14.34 28.51 -3.23
C LEU A 345 -14.50 29.91 -2.62
N SER A 346 -15.56 30.64 -2.99
CA SER A 346 -15.89 31.96 -2.42
C SER A 346 -16.31 31.90 -0.94
N ARG A 347 -16.68 30.72 -0.43
CA ARG A 347 -17.13 30.49 0.95
C ARG A 347 -16.01 30.01 1.86
N MET A 348 -14.90 29.50 1.32
CA MET A 348 -13.83 28.84 2.09
C MET A 348 -12.88 29.84 2.76
N SER A 349 -12.46 29.53 3.99
CA SER A 349 -11.32 30.21 4.64
C SER A 349 -9.99 29.78 4.00
N LEU A 350 -8.90 30.47 4.36
CA LEU A 350 -7.56 30.08 3.92
C LEU A 350 -7.17 28.71 4.50
N GLU A 351 -7.55 28.44 5.74
CA GLU A 351 -7.31 27.17 6.43
C GLU A 351 -8.09 26.01 5.77
N GLU A 352 -9.36 26.21 5.39
CA GLU A 352 -10.14 25.22 4.64
C GLU A 352 -9.55 24.98 3.23
N LYS A 353 -8.99 26.02 2.59
CA LYS A 353 -8.27 25.90 1.30
C LYS A 353 -6.95 25.14 1.45
N ALA A 354 -6.17 25.41 2.49
CA ALA A 354 -4.95 24.67 2.80
C ALA A 354 -5.25 23.19 3.08
N GLY A 355 -6.31 22.91 3.86
CA GLY A 355 -6.83 21.57 4.08
C GLY A 355 -7.11 20.84 2.77
N GLN A 356 -7.79 21.48 1.80
CA GLN A 356 -8.03 20.88 0.48
C GLN A 356 -6.75 20.57 -0.32
N MET A 357 -5.66 21.30 -0.13
CA MET A 357 -4.36 21.03 -0.74
C MET A 357 -3.54 19.95 0.01
N THR A 358 -4.07 19.40 1.10
CA THR A 358 -3.36 18.45 1.97
C THR A 358 -3.89 17.02 1.77
N GLN A 359 -2.97 16.07 1.54
CA GLN A 359 -3.23 14.64 1.61
C GLN A 359 -2.41 14.01 2.74
N ALA A 360 -3.09 13.26 3.62
CA ALA A 360 -2.49 12.53 4.74
C ALA A 360 -2.67 11.01 4.58
N GLU A 361 -1.80 10.22 5.21
CA GLU A 361 -1.88 8.75 5.19
C GLU A 361 -2.89 8.26 6.24
N ARG A 362 -3.63 7.18 5.95
CA ARG A 362 -4.72 6.68 6.82
C ARG A 362 -4.27 6.27 8.24
N GLY A 363 -3.05 5.79 8.42
CA GLY A 363 -2.48 5.49 9.73
C GLY A 363 -2.09 6.75 10.51
N ALA A 364 -1.73 7.84 9.81
CA ALA A 364 -1.32 9.10 10.41
C ALA A 364 -2.46 9.93 11.04
N VAL A 365 -3.72 9.61 10.72
CA VAL A 365 -4.91 10.32 11.25
C VAL A 365 -5.52 9.64 12.48
N GLY A 366 -5.03 8.45 12.87
CA GLY A 366 -5.46 7.73 14.09
C GLY A 366 -6.99 7.56 14.18
N GLY A 367 -7.59 8.04 15.27
CA GLY A 367 -9.06 8.09 15.46
C GLY A 367 -9.81 9.07 14.52
N GLY A 368 -9.14 9.67 13.54
CA GLY A 368 -9.72 10.43 12.45
C GLY A 368 -10.21 11.85 12.78
N GLY A 369 -10.25 12.26 14.05
CA GLY A 369 -10.73 13.60 14.45
C GLY A 369 -9.96 14.78 13.80
N ASP A 370 -8.72 14.53 13.36
CA ASP A 370 -7.92 15.49 12.60
C ASP A 370 -8.52 15.83 11.22
N ILE A 371 -9.29 14.92 10.60
CA ILE A 371 -9.92 15.12 9.28
C ILE A 371 -10.79 16.38 9.26
N ALA A 372 -11.68 16.51 10.26
CA ALA A 372 -12.54 17.68 10.40
C ALA A 372 -11.77 18.92 10.88
N THR A 373 -10.82 18.72 11.79
CA THR A 373 -10.01 19.79 12.42
C THR A 373 -9.15 20.54 11.40
N TYR A 374 -8.53 19.81 10.47
CA TYR A 374 -7.68 20.37 9.40
C TYR A 374 -8.40 20.50 8.05
N ALA A 375 -9.71 20.21 7.99
CA ALA A 375 -10.52 20.24 6.77
C ALA A 375 -9.87 19.50 5.58
N LEU A 376 -9.29 18.33 5.85
CA LEU A 376 -8.41 17.61 4.91
C LEU A 376 -9.08 17.37 3.55
N GLY A 377 -8.31 17.55 2.49
CA GLY A 377 -8.74 17.37 1.11
C GLY A 377 -8.74 15.91 0.71
N SER A 378 -7.77 15.16 1.18
CA SER A 378 -7.55 13.79 0.74
C SER A 378 -6.92 12.94 1.83
N LEU A 379 -7.17 11.64 1.75
CA LEU A 379 -6.37 10.61 2.42
C LEU A 379 -5.80 9.66 1.38
N LEU A 380 -4.76 8.91 1.74
CA LEU A 380 -4.30 7.76 0.96
C LEU A 380 -4.03 6.53 1.81
N SER A 381 -3.94 5.39 1.11
CA SER A 381 -3.15 4.23 1.53
C SER A 381 -1.88 4.14 0.68
N GLY A 382 -0.71 4.15 1.32
CA GLY A 382 0.54 3.73 0.68
C GLY A 382 0.63 2.21 0.53
N GLY A 383 1.67 1.71 -0.14
CA GLY A 383 1.87 0.27 -0.37
C GLY A 383 1.90 -0.55 0.94
N GLY A 384 0.94 -1.46 1.10
CA GLY A 384 0.75 -2.24 2.33
C GLY A 384 -0.06 -1.56 3.45
N SER A 385 -0.48 -0.30 3.30
CA SER A 385 -1.37 0.34 4.29
C SER A 385 -2.82 -0.06 4.06
N THR A 386 -3.20 -1.20 4.63
CA THR A 386 -4.54 -1.79 4.54
C THR A 386 -5.31 -1.65 5.85
N PRO A 387 -6.66 -1.71 5.84
CA PRO A 387 -7.42 -2.02 7.05
C PRO A 387 -7.14 -3.47 7.50
N THR A 388 -7.31 -3.74 8.78
CA THR A 388 -7.31 -5.10 9.35
C THR A 388 -8.75 -5.44 9.77
N PRO A 389 -9.33 -6.57 9.31
CA PRO A 389 -8.82 -7.45 8.25
C PRO A 389 -8.85 -6.79 6.86
N ASN A 390 -7.97 -7.21 5.95
CA ASN A 390 -7.89 -6.67 4.59
C ASN A 390 -8.98 -7.30 3.68
N THR A 391 -10.23 -6.85 3.81
CA THR A 391 -11.39 -7.28 2.99
C THR A 391 -12.10 -6.10 2.32
N PRO A 392 -12.86 -6.30 1.23
CA PRO A 392 -13.61 -5.23 0.56
C PRO A 392 -14.52 -4.44 1.50
N GLU A 393 -15.19 -5.12 2.44
CA GLU A 393 -16.10 -4.54 3.41
C GLU A 393 -15.36 -3.70 4.45
N ALA A 394 -14.17 -4.14 4.89
CA ALA A 394 -13.34 -3.39 5.83
C ALA A 394 -12.78 -2.11 5.19
N TRP A 395 -12.39 -2.15 3.92
CA TRP A 395 -12.01 -0.97 3.15
C TRP A 395 -13.17 0.02 3.01
N ALA A 396 -14.35 -0.45 2.59
CA ALA A 396 -15.53 0.39 2.44
C ALA A 396 -15.92 1.04 3.77
N LYS A 397 -15.99 0.26 4.86
CA LYS A 397 -16.30 0.76 6.22
C LYS A 397 -15.27 1.78 6.71
N MET A 398 -13.99 1.56 6.45
CA MET A 398 -12.93 2.51 6.81
C MET A 398 -13.10 3.85 6.08
N ILE A 399 -13.34 3.81 4.76
CA ILE A 399 -13.50 5.01 3.94
C ILE A 399 -14.76 5.77 4.33
N ASP A 400 -15.88 5.08 4.54
CA ASP A 400 -17.12 5.70 5.03
C ASP A 400 -16.92 6.35 6.41
N GLY A 401 -16.18 5.69 7.31
CA GLY A 401 -15.79 6.25 8.61
C GLY A 401 -14.94 7.52 8.52
N PHE A 402 -14.15 7.69 7.45
CA PHE A 402 -13.42 8.93 7.17
C PHE A 402 -14.31 9.99 6.50
N GLN A 403 -15.19 9.60 5.57
CA GLN A 403 -16.13 10.50 4.89
C GLN A 403 -17.14 11.10 5.87
N LEU A 404 -17.66 10.30 6.82
CA LEU A 404 -18.50 10.78 7.92
C LEU A 404 -17.80 11.86 8.76
N ARG A 405 -16.50 11.73 9.02
CA ARG A 405 -15.72 12.77 9.71
C ARG A 405 -15.56 14.03 8.86
N ALA A 406 -15.42 13.92 7.54
CA ALA A 406 -15.45 15.07 6.65
C ALA A 406 -16.82 15.79 6.64
N GLN A 407 -17.92 15.05 6.86
CA GLN A 407 -19.27 15.64 7.02
C GLN A 407 -19.42 16.50 8.29
N ALA A 408 -18.52 16.40 9.28
CA ALA A 408 -18.54 17.31 10.44
C ALA A 408 -18.00 18.72 10.13
N THR A 409 -17.40 18.93 8.95
CA THR A 409 -16.99 20.27 8.50
C THR A 409 -18.20 21.10 8.06
N ARG A 410 -18.20 22.43 8.32
CA ARG A 410 -19.37 23.28 8.00
C ARG A 410 -19.74 23.31 6.50
N LEU A 411 -18.78 23.04 5.63
CA LEU A 411 -18.97 23.03 4.17
C LEU A 411 -19.22 21.61 3.61
N GLN A 412 -19.06 20.56 4.42
CA GLN A 412 -19.28 19.16 4.03
C GLN A 412 -18.58 18.79 2.71
N ILE A 413 -17.31 19.22 2.57
CA ILE A 413 -16.49 18.91 1.40
C ILE A 413 -16.01 17.46 1.56
N PRO A 414 -16.38 16.52 0.66
CA PRO A 414 -15.99 15.11 0.78
C PRO A 414 -14.49 14.95 0.58
N LEU A 415 -13.90 13.93 1.21
CA LEU A 415 -12.54 13.49 0.92
C LEU A 415 -12.48 12.88 -0.49
N ILE A 416 -11.33 13.00 -1.15
CA ILE A 416 -10.95 12.09 -2.22
C ILE A 416 -9.92 11.11 -1.62
N TYR A 417 -10.15 9.80 -1.71
CA TYR A 417 -9.24 8.79 -1.18
C TYR A 417 -8.40 8.20 -2.32
N GLY A 418 -7.07 8.20 -2.17
CA GLY A 418 -6.12 7.69 -3.17
C GLY A 418 -5.51 6.34 -2.78
N VAL A 419 -5.14 5.54 -3.78
CA VAL A 419 -4.36 4.30 -3.61
C VAL A 419 -3.50 4.06 -4.85
N ASP A 420 -2.36 3.39 -4.68
CA ASP A 420 -1.68 2.73 -5.79
C ASP A 420 -2.42 1.43 -6.14
N ALA A 421 -3.04 1.34 -7.32
CA ALA A 421 -3.61 0.11 -7.88
C ALA A 421 -2.95 -0.21 -9.24
N VAL A 422 -1.61 -0.24 -9.27
CA VAL A 422 -0.81 -0.12 -10.50
C VAL A 422 -0.78 -1.35 -11.42
N HIS A 423 -1.42 -2.45 -11.05
CA HIS A 423 -1.61 -3.66 -11.89
C HIS A 423 -2.81 -4.49 -11.40
N GLY A 424 -3.94 -3.82 -11.17
CA GLY A 424 -5.08 -4.34 -10.40
C GLY A 424 -5.17 -3.72 -9.00
N HIS A 425 -6.20 -4.06 -8.22
CA HIS A 425 -6.36 -3.59 -6.83
C HIS A 425 -5.40 -4.32 -5.89
N ASN A 426 -4.11 -4.09 -6.11
CA ASN A 426 -3.00 -4.92 -5.67
C ASN A 426 -2.71 -4.85 -4.16
N ASN A 427 -3.18 -3.83 -3.45
CA ASN A 427 -3.17 -3.77 -1.99
C ASN A 427 -4.28 -4.62 -1.34
N LEU A 428 -5.32 -5.03 -2.08
CA LEU A 428 -6.45 -5.79 -1.56
C LEU A 428 -6.23 -7.31 -1.66
N SER A 429 -6.43 -8.02 -0.54
CA SER A 429 -6.38 -9.49 -0.53
C SER A 429 -7.49 -10.11 -1.38
N GLY A 430 -7.13 -11.06 -2.26
CA GLY A 430 -8.07 -11.75 -3.15
C GLY A 430 -8.42 -11.04 -4.46
N ALA A 431 -7.94 -9.80 -4.66
CA ALA A 431 -8.10 -9.05 -5.91
C ALA A 431 -7.49 -9.75 -7.13
N THR A 432 -7.86 -9.29 -8.33
CA THR A 432 -7.23 -9.73 -9.58
C THR A 432 -5.90 -8.99 -9.77
N ILE A 433 -4.80 -9.73 -9.88
CA ILE A 433 -3.46 -9.15 -10.11
C ILE A 433 -3.06 -9.39 -11.58
N MET A 434 -2.91 -8.30 -12.32
CA MET A 434 -2.50 -8.27 -13.72
C MET A 434 -0.97 -8.42 -13.83
N PRO A 435 -0.44 -8.75 -15.02
CA PRO A 435 0.97 -8.53 -15.30
C PRO A 435 1.34 -7.07 -15.08
N HIS A 436 2.56 -6.80 -14.58
CA HIS A 436 3.08 -5.44 -14.54
C HIS A 436 3.21 -4.82 -15.95
N ASN A 437 3.24 -3.48 -16.02
CA ASN A 437 3.17 -2.71 -17.27
C ASN A 437 4.16 -3.16 -18.34
N ILE A 438 5.37 -3.59 -17.98
CA ILE A 438 6.33 -4.14 -18.97
C ILE A 438 5.75 -5.36 -19.72
N GLY A 439 5.03 -6.25 -19.02
CA GLY A 439 4.31 -7.37 -19.62
C GLY A 439 3.09 -6.92 -20.46
N ILE A 440 2.37 -5.89 -20.02
CA ILE A 440 1.26 -5.31 -20.80
C ILE A 440 1.79 -4.69 -22.09
N GLY A 441 2.87 -3.92 -22.04
CA GLY A 441 3.55 -3.36 -23.20
C GLY A 441 4.12 -4.44 -24.13
N ALA A 442 4.57 -5.58 -23.58
CA ALA A 442 4.98 -6.72 -24.38
C ALA A 442 3.85 -7.31 -25.25
N SER A 443 2.59 -7.21 -24.82
CA SER A 443 1.43 -7.67 -25.60
C SER A 443 1.19 -6.88 -26.89
N ARG A 444 1.63 -5.60 -26.93
CA ARG A 444 1.31 -4.63 -27.99
C ARG A 444 -0.21 -4.43 -28.25
N ASP A 445 -1.09 -4.74 -27.29
CA ASP A 445 -2.55 -4.60 -27.42
C ASP A 445 -3.15 -3.46 -26.55
N PRO A 446 -3.44 -2.27 -27.14
CA PRO A 446 -4.19 -1.21 -26.47
C PRO A 446 -5.57 -1.62 -25.95
N GLN A 447 -6.21 -2.62 -26.55
CA GLN A 447 -7.51 -3.10 -26.07
C GLN A 447 -7.38 -3.92 -24.79
N LEU A 448 -6.23 -4.57 -24.57
CA LEU A 448 -5.91 -5.27 -23.33
C LEU A 448 -5.62 -4.26 -22.21
N ALA A 449 -4.79 -3.24 -22.46
CA ALA A 449 -4.54 -2.16 -21.49
C ALA A 449 -5.83 -1.41 -21.08
N TYR A 450 -6.78 -1.23 -22.01
CA TYR A 450 -8.13 -0.75 -21.66
C TYR A 450 -8.89 -1.72 -20.73
N GLN A 451 -8.83 -3.03 -21.01
CA GLN A 451 -9.53 -4.05 -20.21
C GLN A 451 -8.94 -4.15 -18.80
N GLU A 452 -7.63 -4.06 -18.68
CA GLU A 452 -6.88 -3.98 -17.42
C GLU A 452 -7.34 -2.80 -16.55
N GLY A 453 -7.33 -1.58 -17.11
CA GLY A 453 -7.81 -0.39 -16.41
C GLY A 453 -9.30 -0.47 -16.02
N ALA A 454 -10.13 -1.08 -16.88
CA ALA A 454 -11.56 -1.25 -16.61
C ALA A 454 -11.84 -2.27 -15.48
N VAL A 455 -11.07 -3.37 -15.41
CA VAL A 455 -11.13 -4.33 -14.29
C VAL A 455 -10.63 -3.66 -13.01
N THR A 456 -9.48 -2.99 -13.07
CA THR A 456 -8.86 -2.31 -11.93
C THR A 456 -9.81 -1.28 -11.32
N ALA A 457 -10.38 -0.39 -12.13
CA ALA A 457 -11.34 0.61 -11.64
C ALA A 457 -12.61 0.01 -11.02
N ALA A 458 -13.11 -1.11 -11.55
CA ALA A 458 -14.27 -1.80 -10.99
C ALA A 458 -13.97 -2.42 -9.62
N GLU A 459 -12.80 -3.06 -9.45
CA GLU A 459 -12.41 -3.63 -8.15
C GLU A 459 -12.06 -2.54 -7.12
N VAL A 460 -11.33 -1.49 -7.51
CA VAL A 460 -10.97 -0.36 -6.64
C VAL A 460 -12.22 0.38 -6.16
N ARG A 461 -13.17 0.70 -7.06
CA ARG A 461 -14.41 1.39 -6.69
C ARG A 461 -15.31 0.59 -5.77
N ALA A 462 -15.38 -0.73 -5.96
CA ALA A 462 -16.19 -1.60 -5.11
C ALA A 462 -15.73 -1.64 -3.64
N THR A 463 -14.50 -1.17 -3.35
CA THR A 463 -13.99 -0.95 -1.99
C THR A 463 -14.16 0.48 -1.46
N GLY A 464 -14.81 1.36 -2.22
CA GLY A 464 -15.07 2.77 -1.86
C GLY A 464 -14.01 3.77 -2.32
N ILE A 465 -12.92 3.34 -2.95
CA ILE A 465 -11.80 4.21 -3.33
C ILE A 465 -12.10 4.94 -4.67
N PRO A 466 -12.11 6.28 -4.72
CA PRO A 466 -12.44 7.04 -5.94
C PRO A 466 -11.27 7.35 -6.87
N TRP A 467 -10.01 7.18 -6.44
CA TRP A 467 -8.83 7.69 -7.13
C TRP A 467 -7.67 6.70 -7.08
N ASP A 468 -7.08 6.45 -8.24
CA ASP A 468 -5.96 5.54 -8.45
C ASP A 468 -4.72 6.30 -8.93
N PHE A 469 -3.57 5.98 -8.34
CA PHE A 469 -2.25 6.47 -8.71
C PHE A 469 -1.65 5.70 -9.92
N ALA A 470 -2.45 5.49 -10.96
CA ALA A 470 -2.05 4.83 -12.21
C ALA A 470 -2.61 5.57 -13.45
N PRO A 471 -1.98 5.48 -14.63
CA PRO A 471 -0.80 4.68 -14.96
C PRO A 471 0.55 5.39 -14.76
N CYS A 472 1.62 4.61 -14.55
CA CYS A 472 2.98 5.07 -14.85
C CYS A 472 3.14 5.20 -16.38
N LEU A 473 3.38 6.42 -16.85
CA LEU A 473 3.73 6.74 -18.25
C LEU A 473 5.23 6.97 -18.40
N CYS A 474 5.98 6.34 -17.51
CA CYS A 474 7.43 6.33 -17.48
C CYS A 474 7.96 5.63 -18.74
N VAL A 475 8.98 6.20 -19.38
CA VAL A 475 9.68 5.59 -20.52
C VAL A 475 11.03 5.10 -19.98
N SER A 476 11.18 3.79 -19.78
CA SER A 476 12.43 3.21 -19.25
C SER A 476 13.56 3.39 -20.26
N ARG A 477 14.72 3.91 -19.84
CA ARG A 477 15.90 4.10 -20.69
C ARG A 477 17.16 3.39 -20.18
N ASP A 478 17.12 2.87 -18.96
CA ASP A 478 18.19 2.11 -18.33
C ASP A 478 17.61 1.03 -17.41
N GLU A 479 17.65 -0.22 -17.86
CA GLU A 479 17.08 -1.38 -17.16
C GLU A 479 17.78 -1.72 -15.82
N ARG A 480 18.74 -0.92 -15.38
CA ARG A 480 19.25 -0.97 -13.99
C ARG A 480 18.31 -0.32 -12.97
N TRP A 481 17.35 0.48 -13.43
CA TRP A 481 16.35 1.14 -12.58
C TRP A 481 15.40 0.14 -11.93
N GLY A 482 15.19 0.26 -10.62
CA GLY A 482 14.31 -0.60 -9.83
C GLY A 482 12.81 -0.47 -10.12
N ARG A 483 12.39 0.44 -11.01
CA ARG A 483 10.99 0.60 -11.45
C ARG A 483 10.77 0.32 -12.94
N SER A 484 11.76 -0.27 -13.63
CA SER A 484 11.66 -0.56 -15.07
C SER A 484 10.39 -1.36 -15.43
N TYR A 485 9.93 -2.24 -14.53
CA TYR A 485 8.70 -3.03 -14.70
C TYR A 485 7.41 -2.19 -14.73
N GLU A 486 7.41 -1.01 -14.11
CA GLU A 486 6.26 -0.09 -14.11
C GLU A 486 6.11 0.65 -15.45
N SER A 487 7.14 0.65 -16.30
CA SER A 487 7.09 1.21 -17.66
C SER A 487 6.47 0.20 -18.64
N PHE A 488 5.66 0.67 -19.58
CA PHE A 488 5.22 -0.14 -20.73
C PHE A 488 6.36 -0.42 -21.74
N GLY A 489 7.51 0.25 -21.63
CA GLY A 489 8.68 0.00 -22.47
C GLY A 489 9.54 1.24 -22.77
N GLU A 490 10.58 1.03 -23.57
CA GLU A 490 11.60 2.05 -23.85
C GLU A 490 11.24 3.04 -24.97
N ASP A 491 10.25 2.71 -25.80
CA ASP A 491 9.79 3.56 -26.91
C ASP A 491 8.57 4.40 -26.45
N PRO A 492 8.63 5.75 -26.50
CA PRO A 492 7.48 6.59 -26.18
C PRO A 492 6.23 6.27 -27.03
N ALA A 493 6.40 5.80 -28.27
CA ALA A 493 5.27 5.40 -29.13
C ALA A 493 4.56 4.13 -28.62
N LEU A 494 5.26 3.25 -27.89
CA LEU A 494 4.65 2.11 -27.22
C LEU A 494 3.83 2.57 -26.02
N VAL A 495 4.42 3.40 -25.14
CA VAL A 495 3.74 3.96 -23.96
C VAL A 495 2.46 4.69 -24.38
N GLN A 496 2.52 5.58 -25.36
CA GLN A 496 1.36 6.30 -25.92
C GLN A 496 0.25 5.38 -26.46
N SER A 497 0.62 4.20 -26.94
CA SER A 497 -0.35 3.21 -27.43
C SER A 497 -1.07 2.47 -26.29
N MET A 498 -0.42 2.27 -25.14
CA MET A 498 -0.98 1.61 -23.95
C MET A 498 -1.84 2.55 -23.08
N GLU A 499 -1.73 3.87 -23.26
CA GLU A 499 -2.52 4.88 -22.53
C GLU A 499 -4.06 4.74 -22.66
N THR A 500 -4.57 3.82 -23.48
CA THR A 500 -5.97 3.39 -23.43
C THR A 500 -6.40 2.86 -22.05
N VAL A 501 -5.46 2.46 -21.18
CA VAL A 501 -5.70 2.22 -19.75
C VAL A 501 -6.38 3.39 -19.05
N ILE A 502 -6.10 4.64 -19.44
CA ILE A 502 -6.75 5.86 -18.90
C ILE A 502 -8.26 5.84 -19.20
N GLN A 503 -8.67 5.35 -20.38
CA GLN A 503 -10.08 5.18 -20.72
C GLN A 503 -10.72 3.98 -20.01
N GLY A 504 -9.94 2.95 -19.68
CA GLY A 504 -10.40 1.86 -18.81
C GLY A 504 -10.73 2.38 -17.42
N LEU A 505 -9.79 3.14 -16.83
CA LEU A 505 -9.89 3.70 -15.49
C LEU A 505 -10.99 4.77 -15.35
N GLN A 506 -10.98 5.78 -16.24
CA GLN A 506 -11.83 6.99 -16.11
C GLN A 506 -13.08 6.99 -17.00
N GLY A 507 -13.09 6.20 -18.08
CA GLY A 507 -14.10 6.28 -19.14
C GLY A 507 -13.78 7.39 -20.15
N ARG A 508 -14.81 8.12 -20.60
CA ARG A 508 -14.65 9.19 -21.60
C ARG A 508 -13.70 10.32 -21.14
N ALA A 509 -12.91 10.83 -22.09
CA ALA A 509 -11.98 11.94 -21.90
C ALA A 509 -12.63 13.28 -21.50
N ASP A 510 -13.95 13.45 -21.64
CA ASP A 510 -14.68 14.62 -21.15
C ASP A 510 -15.07 14.52 -19.66
N GLY A 511 -14.72 13.41 -19.00
CA GLY A 511 -15.05 13.13 -17.61
C GLY A 511 -16.52 12.74 -17.38
N GLY A 512 -17.32 12.56 -18.44
CA GLY A 512 -18.76 12.28 -18.32
C GLY A 512 -19.11 10.93 -17.68
N ASP A 513 -18.13 10.04 -17.54
CA ASP A 513 -18.25 8.72 -16.92
C ASP A 513 -17.64 8.63 -15.49
N LEU A 514 -16.92 9.67 -15.03
CA LEU A 514 -16.14 9.61 -13.76
C LEU A 514 -17.00 9.40 -12.51
N SER A 515 -18.28 9.74 -12.55
CA SER A 515 -19.23 9.53 -11.44
C SER A 515 -19.87 8.14 -11.43
N ARG A 516 -19.45 7.22 -12.33
CA ARG A 516 -19.92 5.83 -12.31
C ARG A 516 -19.23 5.05 -11.18
N ASN A 517 -19.95 4.08 -10.62
CA ASN A 517 -19.44 3.16 -9.60
C ASN A 517 -18.43 2.11 -10.13
N ASP A 518 -18.02 2.20 -11.40
CA ASP A 518 -17.02 1.34 -12.04
C ASP A 518 -15.85 2.14 -12.67
N LYS A 519 -15.68 3.43 -12.32
CA LYS A 519 -14.60 4.32 -12.82
C LYS A 519 -13.91 5.11 -11.73
N VAL A 520 -12.58 5.14 -11.73
CA VAL A 520 -11.75 5.94 -10.81
C VAL A 520 -11.19 7.18 -11.51
N LEU A 521 -10.81 8.20 -10.74
CA LEU A 521 -9.89 9.22 -11.23
C LEU A 521 -8.52 8.56 -11.45
N ALA A 522 -7.84 8.89 -12.55
CA ALA A 522 -6.51 8.34 -12.86
C ALA A 522 -5.40 9.39 -12.69
N THR A 523 -4.17 8.91 -12.55
CA THR A 523 -2.96 9.70 -12.30
C THR A 523 -1.86 9.31 -13.27
N ALA A 524 -1.51 10.19 -14.22
CA ALA A 524 -0.32 9.96 -15.04
C ALA A 524 0.94 10.28 -14.21
N LYS A 525 1.83 9.30 -14.03
CA LYS A 525 3.04 9.44 -13.22
C LYS A 525 4.33 8.90 -13.88
N HIS A 526 5.53 9.39 -13.55
CA HIS A 526 5.82 10.56 -12.72
C HIS A 526 6.42 11.69 -13.59
N PHE A 527 5.74 12.84 -13.66
CA PHE A 527 6.04 13.95 -14.57
C PHE A 527 7.34 14.68 -14.17
N ALA A 528 8.42 14.64 -14.96
CA ALA A 528 8.63 13.85 -16.16
C ALA A 528 10.12 13.47 -16.23
N GLY A 529 10.40 12.30 -16.80
CA GLY A 529 11.76 11.81 -17.01
C GLY A 529 12.29 10.89 -15.91
N ASP A 530 11.43 10.38 -15.02
CA ASP A 530 11.74 9.32 -14.05
C ASP A 530 12.55 8.15 -14.64
N GLY A 531 12.06 7.52 -15.71
CA GLY A 531 12.73 6.40 -16.39
C GLY A 531 13.99 6.78 -17.19
N GLY A 532 14.41 8.06 -17.17
CA GLY A 532 15.61 8.57 -17.86
C GLY A 532 16.77 8.94 -16.93
N THR A 533 16.69 8.57 -15.65
CA THR A 533 17.72 8.91 -14.65
C THR A 533 19.04 8.17 -14.90
N ALA A 534 20.16 8.86 -14.72
CA ALA A 534 21.48 8.30 -15.01
C ALA A 534 21.98 7.37 -13.89
N TYR A 535 22.61 6.25 -14.25
CA TYR A 535 23.23 5.35 -13.28
C TYR A 535 24.32 6.05 -12.46
N GLY A 536 24.27 5.89 -11.14
CA GLY A 536 25.13 6.56 -10.16
C GLY A 536 24.78 8.02 -9.86
N SER A 537 23.63 8.52 -10.33
CA SER A 537 23.23 9.93 -10.13
C SER A 537 22.27 10.18 -8.96
N SER A 538 21.75 9.13 -8.32
CA SER A 538 20.88 9.29 -7.16
C SER A 538 21.63 9.81 -5.93
N THR A 539 20.91 10.58 -5.11
CA THR A 539 21.38 11.08 -3.81
C THR A 539 20.45 10.62 -2.68
N THR A 540 19.51 9.71 -2.95
CA THR A 540 18.56 9.18 -1.97
C THR A 540 19.06 7.85 -1.42
N GLY A 541 19.41 7.82 -0.12
CA GLY A 541 19.76 6.57 0.58
C GLY A 541 20.90 5.80 -0.10
N THR A 542 20.62 4.55 -0.48
CA THR A 542 21.55 3.64 -1.17
C THR A 542 21.19 3.44 -2.66
N TYR A 543 20.24 4.20 -3.19
CA TYR A 543 19.75 4.06 -4.56
C TYR A 543 20.85 4.44 -5.56
N THR A 544 20.87 3.81 -6.73
CA THR A 544 21.90 4.05 -7.76
C THR A 544 21.32 4.77 -8.97
N VAL A 545 20.04 4.57 -9.28
CA VAL A 545 19.34 5.14 -10.45
C VAL A 545 18.12 5.92 -10.00
N ASP A 546 17.26 5.31 -9.18
CA ASP A 546 15.95 5.85 -8.83
C ASP A 546 16.05 7.22 -8.12
N GLN A 547 15.12 8.11 -8.42
CA GLN A 547 15.07 9.49 -7.93
C GLN A 547 16.29 10.37 -8.29
N GLY A 548 17.18 9.89 -9.17
CA GLY A 548 18.40 10.57 -9.61
C GLY A 548 18.19 11.71 -10.61
N VAL A 549 19.17 11.90 -11.51
CA VAL A 549 19.22 13.02 -12.45
C VAL A 549 19.01 12.54 -13.88
N THR A 550 18.00 13.11 -14.55
CA THR A 550 17.71 12.91 -15.96
C THR A 550 18.30 14.06 -16.77
N THR A 551 19.38 13.80 -17.50
CA THR A 551 20.13 14.81 -18.27
C THR A 551 19.82 14.67 -19.76
N VAL A 552 19.12 15.66 -20.32
CA VAL A 552 18.59 15.58 -21.69
C VAL A 552 18.70 16.91 -22.42
N THR A 553 18.82 16.87 -23.75
CA THR A 553 18.54 18.06 -24.57
C THR A 553 17.04 18.37 -24.56
N ARG A 554 16.66 19.62 -24.87
CA ARG A 554 15.24 19.98 -25.01
C ARG A 554 14.51 19.08 -26.01
N GLN A 555 15.15 18.66 -27.10
CA GLN A 555 14.52 17.82 -28.11
C GLN A 555 14.24 16.40 -27.57
N GLN A 556 15.21 15.76 -26.92
CA GLN A 556 15.04 14.45 -26.27
C GLN A 556 13.95 14.48 -25.19
N LEU A 557 13.87 15.58 -24.42
CA LEU A 557 12.81 15.78 -23.43
C LEU A 557 11.41 15.80 -24.06
N GLU A 558 11.24 16.50 -25.18
CA GLU A 558 9.96 16.54 -25.92
C GLU A 558 9.61 15.19 -26.55
N ASP A 559 10.58 14.56 -27.23
CA ASP A 559 10.34 13.35 -28.03
C ASP A 559 10.17 12.09 -27.17
N ILE A 560 10.82 12.02 -26.01
CA ILE A 560 10.82 10.84 -25.13
C ILE A 560 9.91 11.06 -23.92
N HIS A 561 10.31 11.94 -23.00
CA HIS A 561 9.72 11.97 -21.65
C HIS A 561 8.47 12.85 -21.51
N LEU A 562 8.19 13.75 -22.46
CA LEU A 562 6.96 14.56 -22.49
C LEU A 562 5.91 14.05 -23.48
N ALA A 563 6.31 13.19 -24.44
CA ALA A 563 5.41 12.69 -25.47
C ALA A 563 4.19 11.94 -24.89
N PRO A 564 4.32 11.04 -23.89
CA PRO A 564 3.16 10.41 -23.24
C PRO A 564 2.23 11.41 -22.56
N TYR A 565 2.77 12.39 -21.82
CA TYR A 565 1.94 13.37 -21.09
C TYR A 565 1.05 14.23 -21.98
N ARG A 566 1.48 14.52 -23.22
CA ARG A 566 0.61 15.17 -24.21
C ARG A 566 -0.62 14.30 -24.50
N THR A 567 -0.39 13.02 -24.81
CA THR A 567 -1.45 12.06 -25.14
C THR A 567 -2.36 11.80 -23.93
N ALA A 568 -1.81 11.77 -22.71
CA ALA A 568 -2.59 11.61 -21.48
C ALA A 568 -3.53 12.80 -21.23
N VAL A 569 -3.08 14.03 -21.49
CA VAL A 569 -3.92 15.24 -21.41
C VAL A 569 -5.00 15.24 -22.51
N GLU A 570 -4.66 14.85 -23.74
CA GLU A 570 -5.63 14.67 -24.83
C GLU A 570 -6.68 13.57 -24.53
N ARG A 571 -6.29 12.56 -23.73
CA ARG A 571 -7.15 11.50 -23.18
C ARG A 571 -7.92 11.91 -21.92
N GLY A 572 -7.77 13.15 -21.45
CA GLY A 572 -8.51 13.69 -20.30
C GLY A 572 -8.07 13.15 -18.95
N ILE A 573 -6.77 12.87 -18.75
CA ILE A 573 -6.23 12.43 -17.45
C ILE A 573 -6.66 13.39 -16.31
N GLY A 574 -7.18 12.83 -15.22
CA GLY A 574 -7.73 13.62 -14.12
C GLY A 574 -6.68 14.29 -13.22
N THR A 575 -5.54 13.62 -13.02
CA THR A 575 -4.44 14.09 -12.18
C THR A 575 -3.07 13.76 -12.78
N VAL A 576 -2.03 14.49 -12.36
CA VAL A 576 -0.64 14.22 -12.74
C VAL A 576 0.24 14.32 -11.49
N MET A 577 1.16 13.36 -11.32
CA MET A 577 2.10 13.34 -10.19
C MET A 577 3.51 13.66 -10.69
N PRO A 578 4.21 14.71 -10.23
CA PRO A 578 5.59 14.97 -10.63
C PRO A 578 6.58 13.99 -9.98
N SER A 579 7.67 13.68 -10.69
CA SER A 579 8.72 12.74 -10.25
C SER A 579 9.58 13.28 -9.11
N TYR A 580 10.12 12.40 -8.27
CA TYR A 580 11.27 12.72 -7.42
C TYR A 580 12.52 13.13 -8.20
N SER A 581 12.65 12.75 -9.48
CA SER A 581 13.88 12.97 -10.23
C SER A 581 14.20 14.46 -10.41
N SER A 582 15.48 14.73 -10.57
CA SER A 582 15.96 16.04 -11.00
C SER A 582 16.09 16.06 -12.51
N LEU A 583 15.54 17.09 -13.15
CA LEU A 583 15.65 17.27 -14.59
C LEU A 583 16.75 18.30 -14.88
N ASP A 584 17.79 17.90 -15.62
CA ASP A 584 18.79 18.78 -16.21
C ASP A 584 18.54 18.90 -17.72
N ILE A 585 18.23 20.12 -18.18
CA ILE A 585 17.97 20.38 -19.60
C ILE A 585 19.19 21.08 -20.17
N VAL A 586 20.01 20.32 -20.91
CA VAL A 586 21.28 20.78 -21.44
C VAL A 586 21.11 22.09 -22.22
N GLY A 587 21.74 23.15 -21.71
CA GLY A 587 21.70 24.49 -22.30
C GLY A 587 20.62 25.44 -21.75
N ASP A 588 19.77 25.03 -20.79
CA ASP A 588 18.79 25.93 -20.16
C ASP A 588 19.39 26.82 -19.03
N GLY A 589 20.59 26.49 -18.57
CA GLY A 589 21.35 27.25 -17.57
C GLY A 589 20.93 27.02 -16.12
N LYS A 590 20.03 26.06 -15.84
CA LYS A 590 19.56 25.73 -14.48
C LYS A 590 20.31 24.56 -13.85
N GLY A 591 20.82 23.63 -14.67
CA GLY A 591 21.36 22.35 -14.21
C GLY A 591 20.25 21.43 -13.68
N ALA A 592 20.65 20.38 -12.96
CA ALA A 592 19.75 19.44 -12.31
C ALA A 592 18.85 20.11 -11.25
N VAL A 593 17.54 20.11 -11.49
CA VAL A 593 16.54 20.67 -10.56
C VAL A 593 15.38 19.69 -10.38
N LYS A 594 15.05 19.34 -9.14
CA LYS A 594 13.92 18.47 -8.73
C LYS A 594 12.61 18.89 -9.41
N MET A 595 11.85 17.93 -9.95
CA MET A 595 10.64 18.23 -10.72
C MET A 595 9.56 18.99 -9.92
N HIS A 596 9.42 18.76 -8.62
CA HIS A 596 8.52 19.55 -7.74
C HIS A 596 8.89 21.04 -7.62
N ALA A 597 10.08 21.46 -8.06
CA ALA A 597 10.48 22.87 -8.17
C ALA A 597 10.42 23.43 -9.61
N ARG A 598 10.14 22.60 -10.63
CA ARG A 598 10.14 23.01 -12.05
C ARG A 598 8.84 23.71 -12.45
N GLY A 599 8.63 24.93 -11.96
CA GLY A 599 7.49 25.76 -12.34
C GLY A 599 7.39 26.05 -13.84
N ASP A 600 8.52 26.03 -14.57
CA ASP A 600 8.55 26.11 -16.03
C ASP A 600 7.98 24.86 -16.73
N MET A 601 8.01 23.71 -16.05
CA MET A 601 7.47 22.46 -16.55
C MET A 601 6.03 22.24 -16.08
N ILE A 602 5.74 22.42 -14.79
CA ILE A 602 4.41 22.17 -14.22
C ILE A 602 3.40 23.23 -14.68
N ASN A 603 3.68 24.52 -14.49
CA ASN A 603 2.81 25.56 -15.04
C ASN A 603 3.03 25.71 -16.55
N GLY A 604 4.26 25.98 -16.99
CA GLY A 604 4.53 26.38 -18.37
C GLY A 604 4.36 25.29 -19.43
N VAL A 605 4.65 24.02 -19.13
CA VAL A 605 4.50 22.91 -20.10
C VAL A 605 3.19 22.16 -19.89
N LEU A 606 2.91 21.64 -18.69
CA LEU A 606 1.76 20.79 -18.43
C LEU A 606 0.44 21.60 -18.41
N LYS A 607 0.33 22.61 -17.53
CA LYS A 607 -0.91 23.39 -17.40
C LYS A 607 -1.15 24.30 -18.61
N ASP A 608 -0.17 25.12 -18.99
CA ASP A 608 -0.35 26.16 -20.01
C ASP A 608 -0.25 25.61 -21.45
N ARG A 609 0.82 24.87 -21.77
CA ARG A 609 1.11 24.45 -23.16
C ARG A 609 0.38 23.17 -23.60
N MET A 610 0.21 22.20 -22.70
CA MET A 610 -0.59 20.99 -22.96
C MET A 610 -2.07 21.20 -22.64
N GLY A 611 -2.43 22.19 -21.83
CA GLY A 611 -3.83 22.52 -21.51
C GLY A 611 -4.45 21.67 -20.40
N PHE A 612 -3.64 21.11 -19.50
CA PHE A 612 -4.11 20.24 -18.42
C PHE A 612 -5.08 20.96 -17.45
N ASP A 613 -6.32 20.48 -17.39
CA ASP A 613 -7.41 21.05 -16.58
C ASP A 613 -7.61 20.38 -15.21
N GLY A 614 -6.92 19.25 -14.96
CA GLY A 614 -6.90 18.55 -13.68
C GLY A 614 -6.01 19.19 -12.62
N PHE A 615 -5.70 18.44 -11.57
CA PHE A 615 -4.82 18.89 -10.48
C PHE A 615 -3.53 18.07 -10.39
N VAL A 616 -2.46 18.72 -9.92
CA VAL A 616 -1.12 18.15 -9.75
C VAL A 616 -0.92 17.74 -8.29
N ILE A 617 -0.62 16.47 -8.02
CA ILE A 617 -0.30 15.96 -6.67
C ILE A 617 1.21 15.69 -6.54
N SER A 618 1.86 16.01 -5.40
CA SER A 618 3.24 15.57 -5.17
C SER A 618 3.33 14.05 -4.95
N ASP A 619 4.48 13.47 -5.26
CA ASP A 619 4.83 12.12 -4.79
C ASP A 619 5.09 12.16 -3.25
N TRP A 620 5.21 11.00 -2.62
CA TRP A 620 5.24 10.79 -1.16
C TRP A 620 6.39 11.54 -0.46
N ASN A 621 6.08 12.53 0.37
CA ASN A 621 7.06 13.44 0.99
C ASN A 621 8.04 14.10 -0.02
N ALA A 622 7.71 14.16 -1.32
CA ALA A 622 8.68 14.58 -2.34
C ALA A 622 9.14 16.04 -2.20
N ILE A 623 8.34 16.89 -1.53
CA ILE A 623 8.72 18.27 -1.22
C ILE A 623 9.89 18.33 -0.22
N ASP A 624 10.08 17.31 0.62
CA ASP A 624 11.13 17.26 1.65
C ASP A 624 12.52 17.04 1.03
N GLN A 625 12.59 16.59 -0.24
CA GLN A 625 13.81 16.50 -1.03
C GLN A 625 14.21 17.83 -1.70
N LEU A 626 13.46 18.91 -1.48
CA LEU A 626 13.84 20.24 -1.94
C LEU A 626 14.95 20.83 -1.04
N PRO A 627 15.77 21.76 -1.54
CA PRO A 627 16.77 22.43 -0.71
C PRO A 627 16.13 23.53 0.16
N GLY A 628 16.59 23.65 1.41
CA GLY A 628 16.22 24.74 2.32
C GLY A 628 15.60 24.27 3.63
N ASP A 629 14.79 25.14 4.23
CA ASP A 629 13.89 24.80 5.33
C ASP A 629 12.51 24.38 4.80
N TYR A 630 11.70 23.75 5.66
CA TYR A 630 10.38 23.25 5.28
C TYR A 630 9.45 24.34 4.72
N ALA A 631 9.53 25.56 5.25
CA ALA A 631 8.80 26.72 4.69
C ALA A 631 9.24 27.05 3.25
N THR A 632 10.54 26.93 2.94
CA THR A 632 11.05 27.04 1.58
C THR A 632 10.61 25.87 0.69
N HIS A 633 10.51 24.65 1.21
CA HIS A 633 10.00 23.49 0.48
C HIS A 633 8.55 23.71 0.05
N VAL A 634 7.67 24.03 1.01
CA VAL A 634 6.25 24.36 0.78
C VAL A 634 6.12 25.51 -0.22
N ARG A 635 6.79 26.65 0.02
CA ARG A 635 6.76 27.80 -0.91
C ARG A 635 7.19 27.44 -2.32
N THR A 636 8.22 26.61 -2.47
CA THR A 636 8.78 26.24 -3.77
C THR A 636 7.82 25.34 -4.53
N ALA A 637 7.30 24.27 -3.91
CA ALA A 637 6.36 23.35 -4.54
C ALA A 637 5.03 24.02 -4.92
N VAL A 638 4.44 24.81 -4.01
CA VAL A 638 3.17 25.53 -4.26
C VAL A 638 3.33 26.52 -5.42
N ASN A 639 4.39 27.33 -5.43
CA ASN A 639 4.61 28.31 -6.50
C ASN A 639 5.07 27.66 -7.82
N ALA A 640 5.71 26.48 -7.78
CA ALA A 640 5.95 25.67 -8.98
C ALA A 640 4.64 25.14 -9.60
N GLY A 641 3.54 25.13 -8.85
CA GLY A 641 2.21 24.79 -9.36
C GLY A 641 1.73 23.39 -8.98
N VAL A 642 2.32 22.76 -7.95
CA VAL A 642 1.73 21.61 -7.28
C VAL A 642 0.44 22.06 -6.57
N ASP A 643 -0.64 21.30 -6.73
CA ASP A 643 -1.97 21.65 -6.23
C ASP A 643 -2.32 20.92 -4.93
N MET A 644 -1.90 19.66 -4.81
CA MET A 644 -2.09 18.83 -3.62
C MET A 644 -0.75 18.21 -3.19
N MET A 645 -0.51 18.12 -1.89
CA MET A 645 0.74 17.60 -1.34
C MET A 645 0.47 16.30 -0.59
N MET A 646 1.16 15.25 -1.01
CA MET A 646 1.25 13.97 -0.32
C MET A 646 2.26 14.13 0.81
N VAL A 647 1.77 14.60 1.96
CA VAL A 647 2.52 14.83 3.21
C VAL A 647 2.02 13.82 4.26
N PRO A 648 2.22 12.51 4.04
CA PRO A 648 1.55 11.40 4.72
C PRO A 648 1.46 11.57 6.24
N TYR A 649 2.54 11.96 6.90
CA TYR A 649 2.61 12.11 8.37
C TYR A 649 2.75 13.58 8.84
N SER A 650 3.33 14.46 8.02
CA SER A 650 3.60 15.87 8.35
C SER A 650 2.46 16.84 7.97
N TYR A 651 1.27 16.32 7.66
CA TYR A 651 0.11 17.08 7.16
C TYR A 651 -0.31 18.29 8.03
N LYS A 652 -0.10 18.22 9.35
CA LYS A 652 -0.39 19.32 10.28
C LYS A 652 0.58 20.48 10.08
N ASP A 653 1.87 20.17 10.03
CA ASP A 653 2.95 21.14 9.82
C ASP A 653 2.88 21.76 8.43
N PHE A 654 2.58 20.94 7.41
CA PHE A 654 2.29 21.41 6.05
C PHE A 654 1.17 22.45 6.04
N SER A 655 0.02 22.11 6.62
CA SER A 655 -1.18 22.96 6.61
C SER A 655 -0.93 24.30 7.30
N GLY A 656 -0.27 24.29 8.47
CA GLY A 656 0.12 25.51 9.17
C GLY A 656 1.12 26.36 8.38
N THR A 657 2.18 25.72 7.86
CA THR A 657 3.24 26.39 7.09
C THR A 657 2.70 27.04 5.81
N LEU A 658 1.79 26.36 5.11
CA LEU A 658 1.13 26.90 3.91
C LEU A 658 0.33 28.17 4.22
N VAL A 659 -0.46 28.13 5.29
CA VAL A 659 -1.24 29.27 5.77
C VAL A 659 -0.33 30.46 6.14
N ASP A 660 0.80 30.20 6.78
CA ASP A 660 1.77 31.23 7.16
C ASP A 660 2.54 31.83 5.96
N GLU A 661 2.96 31.01 4.99
CA GLU A 661 3.59 31.51 3.75
C GLU A 661 2.63 32.38 2.91
N VAL A 662 1.32 32.08 2.94
CA VAL A 662 0.29 32.91 2.30
C VAL A 662 0.04 34.20 3.09
N LYS A 663 -0.12 34.13 4.41
CA LYS A 663 -0.27 35.32 5.28
C LYS A 663 0.95 36.25 5.21
N ALA A 664 2.14 35.71 4.96
CA ALA A 664 3.37 36.47 4.72
C ALA A 664 3.53 36.99 3.27
N GLY A 665 2.57 36.71 2.37
CA GLY A 665 2.59 37.16 0.98
C GLY A 665 3.63 36.47 0.07
N ARG A 666 4.23 35.37 0.52
CA ARG A 666 5.23 34.60 -0.24
C ARG A 666 4.60 33.55 -1.16
N ILE A 667 3.35 33.20 -0.90
CA ILE A 667 2.45 32.49 -1.80
C ILE A 667 1.21 33.37 -1.99
N SER A 668 0.76 33.56 -3.23
CA SER A 668 -0.45 34.38 -3.49
C SER A 668 -1.73 33.58 -3.25
N GLU A 669 -2.78 34.20 -2.70
CA GLU A 669 -4.12 33.58 -2.61
C GLU A 669 -4.62 33.08 -3.97
N LYS A 670 -4.29 33.75 -5.07
CA LYS A 670 -4.62 33.30 -6.44
C LYS A 670 -4.03 31.91 -6.79
N ARG A 671 -2.84 31.56 -6.27
CA ARG A 671 -2.21 30.24 -6.47
C ARG A 671 -2.95 29.15 -5.69
N ILE A 672 -3.40 29.49 -4.48
CA ILE A 672 -4.26 28.63 -3.65
C ILE A 672 -5.62 28.42 -4.33
N ASP A 673 -6.23 29.48 -4.86
CA ASP A 673 -7.52 29.42 -5.56
C ASP A 673 -7.46 28.58 -6.84
N ASP A 674 -6.39 28.68 -7.65
CA ASP A 674 -6.20 27.78 -8.80
C ASP A 674 -6.10 26.31 -8.34
N ALA A 675 -5.24 26.01 -7.35
CA ALA A 675 -5.07 24.65 -6.82
C ALA A 675 -6.39 24.05 -6.31
N VAL A 676 -7.07 24.75 -5.41
CA VAL A 676 -8.33 24.29 -4.82
C VAL A 676 -9.44 24.21 -5.87
N SER A 677 -9.50 25.12 -6.84
CA SER A 677 -10.50 25.03 -7.92
C SER A 677 -10.34 23.77 -8.78
N ARG A 678 -9.11 23.33 -9.06
CA ARG A 678 -8.80 22.10 -9.80
C ARG A 678 -9.19 20.85 -9.01
N ILE A 679 -8.84 20.81 -7.73
CA ILE A 679 -9.20 19.72 -6.80
C ILE A 679 -10.72 19.59 -6.67
N LEU A 680 -11.42 20.68 -6.40
CA LEU A 680 -12.88 20.70 -6.30
C LEU A 680 -13.55 20.31 -7.62
N THR A 681 -13.02 20.74 -8.78
CA THR A 681 -13.54 20.35 -10.10
C THR A 681 -13.55 18.83 -10.27
N GLN A 682 -12.46 18.14 -9.92
CA GLN A 682 -12.42 16.69 -10.00
C GLN A 682 -13.33 16.01 -8.97
N LYS A 683 -13.42 16.52 -7.73
CA LYS A 683 -14.38 16.01 -6.73
C LYS A 683 -15.84 16.10 -7.18
N PHE A 684 -16.22 17.19 -7.85
CA PHE A 684 -17.55 17.32 -8.45
C PHE A 684 -17.74 16.41 -9.68
N ARG A 685 -16.73 16.24 -10.56
CA ARG A 685 -16.79 15.30 -11.70
C ARG A 685 -16.94 13.84 -11.26
N LEU A 686 -16.29 13.46 -10.15
CA LEU A 686 -16.44 12.15 -9.51
C LEU A 686 -17.80 11.93 -8.82
N GLY A 687 -18.64 12.96 -8.72
CA GLY A 687 -19.93 12.88 -8.02
C GLY A 687 -19.83 12.78 -6.50
N LEU A 688 -18.67 13.04 -5.88
CA LEU A 688 -18.45 12.83 -4.44
C LEU A 688 -19.35 13.70 -3.55
N PHE A 689 -19.84 14.84 -4.04
CA PHE A 689 -20.82 15.67 -3.31
C PHE A 689 -22.24 15.09 -3.35
N GLU A 690 -22.54 14.23 -4.31
CA GLU A 690 -23.82 13.52 -4.42
C GLU A 690 -23.77 12.14 -3.77
N HIS A 691 -22.61 11.48 -3.87
CA HIS A 691 -22.33 10.13 -3.38
C HIS A 691 -20.94 10.08 -2.71
N PRO A 692 -20.80 10.55 -1.45
CA PRO A 692 -19.52 10.59 -0.75
C PRO A 692 -19.08 9.23 -0.19
N TYR A 693 -20.01 8.28 -0.04
CA TYR A 693 -19.81 6.97 0.58
C TYR A 693 -19.56 5.86 -0.45
N ALA A 694 -19.02 4.73 0.01
CA ALA A 694 -18.71 3.57 -0.81
C ALA A 694 -19.97 2.95 -1.46
N ASP A 695 -19.84 2.53 -2.73
CA ASP A 695 -20.81 1.68 -3.41
C ASP A 695 -20.23 0.27 -3.56
N THR A 696 -20.61 -0.61 -2.63
CA THR A 696 -20.15 -2.00 -2.58
C THR A 696 -20.94 -2.94 -3.50
N SER A 697 -21.86 -2.44 -4.34
CA SER A 697 -22.65 -3.30 -5.24
C SER A 697 -21.80 -4.06 -6.27
N GLY A 698 -20.58 -3.60 -6.54
CA GLY A 698 -19.58 -4.28 -7.37
C GLY A 698 -18.72 -5.32 -6.63
N ALA A 699 -18.79 -5.44 -5.30
CA ALA A 699 -17.81 -6.22 -4.52
C ALA A 699 -17.73 -7.70 -4.91
N ALA A 700 -18.83 -8.30 -5.34
CA ALA A 700 -18.88 -9.68 -5.83
C ALA A 700 -18.12 -9.93 -7.16
N ALA A 701 -17.67 -8.87 -7.85
CA ALA A 701 -16.84 -8.96 -9.04
C ALA A 701 -15.34 -8.98 -8.74
N ILE A 702 -14.92 -8.58 -7.53
CA ILE A 702 -13.51 -8.56 -7.11
C ILE A 702 -12.93 -9.98 -7.17
N GLY A 703 -11.79 -10.14 -7.85
CA GLY A 703 -11.14 -11.44 -8.02
C GLY A 703 -11.97 -12.46 -8.81
N SER A 704 -13.03 -12.03 -9.51
CA SER A 704 -13.98 -12.94 -10.16
C SER A 704 -13.36 -13.70 -11.34
N PRO A 705 -13.90 -14.87 -11.74
CA PRO A 705 -13.42 -15.60 -12.91
C PRO A 705 -13.44 -14.79 -14.21
N ALA A 706 -14.31 -13.77 -14.32
CA ALA A 706 -14.35 -12.87 -15.48
C ALA A 706 -13.16 -11.90 -15.51
N HIS A 707 -12.80 -11.34 -14.35
CA HIS A 707 -11.63 -10.46 -14.22
C HIS A 707 -10.33 -11.25 -14.34
N ARG A 708 -10.23 -12.39 -13.67
CA ARG A 708 -9.09 -13.33 -13.79
C ARG A 708 -8.91 -13.87 -15.21
N ALA A 709 -9.97 -14.02 -16.01
CA ALA A 709 -9.85 -14.34 -17.42
C ALA A 709 -9.16 -13.24 -18.26
N VAL A 710 -9.26 -11.96 -17.86
CA VAL A 710 -8.49 -10.85 -18.46
C VAL A 710 -7.03 -10.94 -18.02
N ALA A 711 -6.75 -11.14 -16.73
CA ALA A 711 -5.38 -11.31 -16.24
C ALA A 711 -4.68 -12.54 -16.85
N ARG A 712 -5.36 -13.69 -16.99
CA ARG A 712 -4.86 -14.89 -17.70
C ARG A 712 -4.59 -14.62 -19.18
N ARG A 713 -5.42 -13.80 -19.84
CA ARG A 713 -5.19 -13.34 -21.21
C ARG A 713 -3.92 -12.50 -21.27
N ALA A 714 -3.77 -11.53 -20.37
CA ALA A 714 -2.62 -10.65 -20.30
C ALA A 714 -1.32 -11.43 -20.01
N ALA A 715 -1.35 -12.33 -19.03
CA ALA A 715 -0.24 -13.21 -18.68
C ALA A 715 0.21 -14.07 -19.87
N ALA A 716 -0.71 -14.54 -20.71
CA ALA A 716 -0.38 -15.28 -21.93
C ALA A 716 0.19 -14.40 -23.05
N GLU A 717 -0.44 -13.24 -23.30
CA GLU A 717 -0.07 -12.34 -24.40
C GLU A 717 1.21 -11.53 -24.11
N SER A 718 1.62 -11.42 -22.84
CA SER A 718 2.88 -10.81 -22.40
C SER A 718 4.13 -11.69 -22.64
N GLN A 719 3.97 -13.01 -22.78
CA GLN A 719 5.10 -13.95 -22.88
C GLN A 719 5.86 -13.74 -24.20
N VAL A 720 7.15 -13.41 -24.11
CA VAL A 720 8.01 -13.16 -25.28
C VAL A 720 8.93 -14.36 -25.51
N LEU A 721 8.71 -15.09 -26.59
CA LEU A 721 9.57 -16.21 -26.98
C LEU A 721 10.83 -15.70 -27.70
N LEU A 722 11.97 -15.68 -27.01
CA LEU A 722 13.23 -15.15 -27.52
C LEU A 722 13.98 -16.16 -28.39
N LYS A 723 13.95 -17.44 -28.01
CA LYS A 723 14.60 -18.58 -28.69
C LYS A 723 13.67 -19.79 -28.67
N ASN A 724 13.69 -20.62 -29.73
CA ASN A 724 12.92 -21.88 -29.80
C ASN A 724 13.58 -22.91 -30.75
N SER A 725 14.74 -23.42 -30.36
CA SER A 725 15.53 -24.39 -31.14
C SER A 725 14.74 -25.65 -31.49
N GLY A 726 14.73 -25.99 -32.78
CA GLY A 726 14.02 -27.16 -33.29
C GLY A 726 12.50 -27.16 -33.09
N GLY A 727 11.90 -26.05 -32.64
CA GLY A 727 10.48 -25.98 -32.27
C GLY A 727 10.15 -26.78 -31.01
N LEU A 728 10.95 -26.65 -29.94
CA LEU A 728 10.68 -27.29 -28.65
C LEU A 728 9.32 -26.88 -28.06
N LEU A 729 8.99 -25.60 -28.11
CA LEU A 729 7.68 -25.08 -27.74
C LEU A 729 6.76 -25.01 -28.97
N PRO A 730 5.48 -25.42 -28.86
CA PRO A 730 4.78 -25.82 -27.63
C PRO A 730 5.07 -27.27 -27.20
N LEU A 731 5.09 -27.50 -25.89
CA LEU A 731 5.19 -28.80 -25.24
C LEU A 731 3.97 -29.68 -25.55
N LYS A 732 4.16 -30.99 -25.59
CA LYS A 732 3.07 -31.97 -25.70
C LYS A 732 2.65 -32.43 -24.31
N LYS A 733 1.34 -32.60 -24.10
CA LYS A 733 0.80 -33.15 -22.84
C LYS A 733 1.22 -34.61 -22.55
N SER A 734 1.79 -35.28 -23.54
CA SER A 734 2.34 -36.65 -23.42
C SER A 734 3.82 -36.70 -23.05
N GLU A 735 4.51 -35.55 -23.01
CA GLU A 735 5.91 -35.46 -22.62
C GLU A 735 6.02 -35.35 -21.10
N LYS A 736 6.95 -36.10 -20.51
CA LYS A 736 7.32 -35.99 -19.10
C LYS A 736 8.19 -34.76 -18.89
N VAL A 737 7.68 -33.82 -18.11
CA VAL A 737 8.31 -32.52 -17.89
C VAL A 737 8.99 -32.49 -16.53
N TYR A 738 10.30 -32.28 -16.52
CA TYR A 738 11.05 -31.95 -15.32
C TYR A 738 11.03 -30.44 -15.11
N VAL A 739 10.46 -29.95 -14.01
CA VAL A 739 10.37 -28.51 -13.71
C VAL A 739 11.28 -28.15 -12.53
N ALA A 740 12.03 -27.06 -12.67
CA ALA A 740 12.94 -26.55 -11.65
C ALA A 740 13.03 -25.01 -11.66
N GLY A 741 13.87 -24.45 -10.80
CA GLY A 741 14.12 -23.01 -10.69
C GLY A 741 13.36 -22.35 -9.54
N SER A 742 13.90 -21.23 -9.04
CA SER A 742 13.39 -20.53 -7.86
C SER A 742 11.95 -20.01 -7.99
N ASN A 743 11.52 -19.66 -9.20
CA ASN A 743 10.27 -18.95 -9.50
C ASN A 743 9.18 -19.87 -10.08
N ALA A 744 9.40 -21.19 -10.11
CA ALA A 744 8.47 -22.14 -10.73
C ALA A 744 7.17 -22.35 -9.94
N ASP A 745 7.26 -22.33 -8.61
CA ASP A 745 6.14 -22.56 -7.67
C ASP A 745 6.15 -21.51 -6.56
N ASP A 746 6.28 -20.24 -6.95
CA ASP A 746 6.35 -19.08 -6.05
C ASP A 746 5.46 -17.95 -6.59
N LEU A 747 4.29 -17.76 -5.95
CA LEU A 747 3.27 -16.81 -6.44
C LEU A 747 3.73 -15.36 -6.28
N GLY A 748 4.41 -15.05 -5.19
CA GLY A 748 4.97 -13.73 -4.91
C GLY A 748 6.02 -13.30 -5.92
N ASN A 749 6.92 -14.20 -6.33
CA ASN A 749 7.93 -13.89 -7.33
C ASN A 749 7.33 -13.59 -8.72
N GLN A 750 6.22 -14.23 -9.11
CA GLN A 750 5.53 -13.92 -10.37
C GLN A 750 4.61 -12.69 -10.32
N THR A 751 4.21 -12.21 -9.13
CA THR A 751 3.48 -10.93 -9.00
C THR A 751 4.42 -9.74 -8.82
N GLY A 752 5.59 -9.94 -8.19
CA GLY A 752 6.62 -8.92 -7.99
C GLY A 752 6.26 -7.89 -6.91
N GLY A 753 6.89 -6.71 -7.02
CA GLY A 753 6.61 -5.57 -6.15
C GLY A 753 5.18 -5.04 -6.28
N TRP A 754 4.80 -4.14 -5.37
CA TRP A 754 3.45 -3.59 -5.27
C TRP A 754 2.32 -4.63 -5.08
N THR A 755 2.61 -5.86 -4.65
CA THR A 755 1.57 -6.89 -4.40
C THR A 755 1.39 -7.13 -2.92
N LEU A 756 0.24 -6.72 -2.37
CA LEU A 756 -0.16 -6.66 -0.95
C LEU A 756 0.72 -5.78 -0.05
N THR A 757 2.04 -5.79 -0.25
CA THR A 757 3.01 -4.90 0.40
C THR A 757 3.76 -4.09 -0.66
N TRP A 758 4.39 -2.99 -0.24
CA TRP A 758 5.18 -2.12 -1.11
C TRP A 758 6.24 -2.88 -1.94
N GLN A 759 7.13 -3.62 -1.28
CA GLN A 759 8.19 -4.40 -1.93
C GLN A 759 7.70 -5.74 -2.51
N GLY A 760 6.46 -6.16 -2.21
CA GLY A 760 6.04 -7.55 -2.37
C GLY A 760 6.76 -8.49 -1.39
N ALA A 761 6.56 -9.80 -1.57
CA ALA A 761 7.27 -10.84 -0.82
C ALA A 761 7.21 -12.18 -1.58
N SER A 762 8.29 -12.97 -1.54
CA SER A 762 8.32 -14.34 -2.08
C SER A 762 7.43 -15.30 -1.28
N GLY A 763 6.80 -16.27 -1.94
CA GLY A 763 5.89 -17.26 -1.35
C GLY A 763 4.43 -17.03 -1.73
N THR A 764 3.50 -17.66 -1.00
CA THR A 764 2.06 -17.64 -1.33
C THR A 764 1.29 -16.73 -0.36
N HIS A 765 1.29 -15.43 -0.66
CA HIS A 765 0.63 -14.41 0.17
C HIS A 765 -0.73 -13.93 -0.35
N THR A 766 -1.08 -14.27 -1.60
CA THR A 766 -2.36 -13.92 -2.25
C THR A 766 -2.98 -15.14 -2.94
N GLN A 767 -4.17 -14.97 -3.54
CA GLN A 767 -4.88 -16.02 -4.27
C GLN A 767 -4.53 -15.99 -5.78
N GLY A 768 -4.02 -17.10 -6.29
CA GLY A 768 -3.65 -17.26 -7.69
C GLY A 768 -3.14 -18.67 -8.01
N THR A 769 -2.56 -18.81 -9.19
CA THR A 769 -2.01 -20.06 -9.73
C THR A 769 -0.54 -19.85 -10.09
N THR A 770 0.35 -20.68 -9.53
CA THR A 770 1.77 -20.66 -9.89
C THR A 770 2.01 -21.21 -11.30
N VAL A 771 3.19 -20.97 -11.89
CA VAL A 771 3.54 -21.54 -13.22
C VAL A 771 3.46 -23.08 -13.21
N VAL A 772 4.06 -23.74 -12.21
CA VAL A 772 3.99 -25.21 -12.04
C VAL A 772 2.55 -25.69 -11.90
N GLN A 773 1.72 -25.01 -11.11
CA GLN A 773 0.32 -25.41 -10.95
C GLN A 773 -0.47 -25.23 -12.25
N GLY A 774 -0.27 -24.10 -12.96
CA GLY A 774 -0.88 -23.87 -14.28
C GLY A 774 -0.48 -24.91 -15.32
N MET A 775 0.76 -25.41 -15.28
CA MET A 775 1.22 -26.50 -16.16
C MET A 775 0.52 -27.84 -15.84
N ARG A 776 0.30 -28.15 -14.56
CA ARG A 776 -0.48 -29.32 -14.12
C ARG A 776 -1.94 -29.20 -14.55
N ASP A 777 -2.56 -28.04 -14.36
CA ASP A 777 -3.96 -27.77 -14.71
C ASP A 777 -4.20 -27.73 -16.23
N ALA A 778 -3.17 -27.35 -17.01
CA ALA A 778 -3.15 -27.56 -18.46
C ALA A 778 -3.10 -29.05 -18.85
N GLY A 779 -2.85 -29.98 -17.92
CA GLY A 779 -2.80 -31.43 -18.13
C GLY A 779 -1.44 -31.96 -18.56
N GLY A 780 -0.35 -31.35 -18.11
CA GLY A 780 1.02 -31.86 -18.31
C GLY A 780 1.47 -32.88 -17.25
N ASP A 781 2.29 -33.85 -17.64
CA ASP A 781 2.95 -34.80 -16.73
C ASP A 781 4.19 -34.13 -16.10
N VAL A 782 3.97 -33.38 -15.01
CA VAL A 782 4.94 -32.48 -14.38
C VAL A 782 5.48 -33.04 -13.07
N THR A 783 6.81 -33.22 -12.99
CA THR A 783 7.53 -33.35 -11.71
C THR A 783 8.28 -32.06 -11.42
N TYR A 784 8.26 -31.60 -10.16
CA TYR A 784 8.89 -30.35 -9.73
C TYR A 784 10.00 -30.60 -8.70
N SER A 785 11.16 -29.94 -8.86
CA SER A 785 12.27 -29.90 -7.92
C SER A 785 12.93 -28.52 -7.98
N LYS A 786 12.67 -27.65 -6.98
CA LYS A 786 13.05 -26.22 -6.98
C LYS A 786 14.53 -25.98 -7.31
N ASP A 787 15.41 -26.72 -6.64
CA ASP A 787 16.87 -26.65 -6.78
C ASP A 787 17.44 -27.64 -7.81
N ALA A 788 16.57 -28.27 -8.62
CA ALA A 788 16.88 -29.39 -9.49
C ALA A 788 17.61 -30.56 -8.79
N SER A 789 17.50 -30.74 -7.47
CA SER A 789 18.19 -31.82 -6.73
C SER A 789 17.73 -33.22 -7.13
N ALA A 790 16.45 -33.39 -7.49
CA ALA A 790 15.87 -34.68 -7.88
C ALA A 790 16.52 -35.26 -9.16
N PRO A 791 16.56 -36.59 -9.34
CA PRO A 791 17.11 -37.22 -10.54
C PRO A 791 16.41 -36.74 -11.83
N THR A 792 17.21 -36.38 -12.84
CA THR A 792 16.77 -35.89 -14.15
C THR A 792 16.56 -37.00 -15.18
N ASP A 793 16.84 -38.27 -14.85
CA ASP A 793 16.70 -39.40 -15.77
C ASP A 793 15.23 -39.74 -16.05
N GLY A 794 14.89 -40.01 -17.32
CA GLY A 794 13.57 -40.52 -17.72
C GLY A 794 12.50 -39.45 -17.99
N TYR A 795 12.90 -38.18 -18.10
CA TYR A 795 12.07 -37.07 -18.58
C TYR A 795 12.36 -36.77 -20.05
N ASP A 796 11.36 -36.23 -20.76
CA ASP A 796 11.47 -35.90 -22.18
C ASP A 796 11.97 -34.46 -22.41
N VAL A 797 11.66 -33.56 -21.48
CA VAL A 797 11.93 -32.12 -21.58
C VAL A 797 12.03 -31.46 -20.20
N GLY A 798 12.92 -30.49 -20.07
CA GLY A 798 13.08 -29.65 -18.88
C GLY A 798 12.41 -28.29 -19.03
N VAL A 799 11.86 -27.75 -17.94
CA VAL A 799 11.42 -26.36 -17.84
C VAL A 799 12.04 -25.75 -16.59
N VAL A 800 12.80 -24.65 -16.73
CA VAL A 800 13.46 -23.99 -15.60
C VAL A 800 12.91 -22.56 -15.49
N VAL A 801 12.27 -22.24 -14.37
CA VAL A 801 11.62 -20.94 -14.14
C VAL A 801 12.39 -20.17 -13.08
N VAL A 802 13.07 -19.11 -13.49
CA VAL A 802 14.11 -18.41 -12.73
C VAL A 802 13.97 -16.89 -12.88
N GLY A 803 14.69 -16.11 -12.09
CA GLY A 803 14.80 -14.67 -12.32
C GLY A 803 14.97 -13.88 -11.04
N GLU A 804 14.16 -12.83 -10.88
CA GLU A 804 14.24 -11.93 -9.73
C GLU A 804 13.20 -12.30 -8.65
N THR A 805 13.47 -11.90 -7.41
CA THR A 805 12.48 -11.80 -6.33
C THR A 805 11.79 -10.43 -6.38
N PRO A 806 10.67 -10.21 -5.66
CA PRO A 806 10.02 -8.91 -5.56
C PRO A 806 10.94 -7.79 -5.07
N TYR A 807 10.72 -6.60 -5.63
CA TYR A 807 11.31 -5.32 -5.23
C TYR A 807 10.42 -4.19 -5.75
N ALA A 808 10.57 -2.98 -5.19
CA ALA A 808 9.98 -1.75 -5.70
C ALA A 808 10.89 -0.54 -5.48
N GLU A 809 10.79 0.45 -6.37
CA GLU A 809 11.57 1.71 -6.30
C GLU A 809 13.09 1.47 -6.25
N GLY A 810 13.86 2.44 -5.79
CA GLY A 810 15.32 2.34 -5.71
C GLY A 810 15.86 1.20 -4.84
N VAL A 811 15.03 0.46 -4.09
CA VAL A 811 15.43 -0.83 -3.49
C VAL A 811 15.81 -1.84 -4.58
N GLY A 812 15.06 -1.88 -5.69
CA GLY A 812 15.33 -2.75 -6.83
C GLY A 812 16.47 -2.32 -7.76
N ASP A 813 17.13 -1.19 -7.49
CA ASP A 813 18.21 -0.68 -8.32
C ASP A 813 19.40 -1.66 -8.39
N VAL A 814 19.96 -1.85 -9.58
CA VAL A 814 21.19 -2.63 -9.73
C VAL A 814 22.33 -1.96 -8.97
N GLY A 815 23.08 -2.74 -8.21
CA GLY A 815 24.10 -2.24 -7.30
C GLY A 815 23.59 -1.89 -5.89
N ASN A 816 22.27 -1.86 -5.67
CA ASN A 816 21.66 -1.74 -4.33
C ASN A 816 21.20 -3.12 -3.79
N GLY A 817 22.09 -4.12 -3.85
CA GLY A 817 21.78 -5.51 -3.52
C GLY A 817 21.15 -6.33 -4.66
N HIS A 818 20.62 -5.67 -5.70
CA HIS A 818 20.11 -6.32 -6.91
C HIS A 818 21.13 -6.33 -8.06
N SER A 819 20.94 -7.25 -9.01
CA SER A 819 21.78 -7.47 -10.19
C SER A 819 20.93 -7.84 -11.40
N LEU A 820 21.50 -7.69 -12.60
CA LEU A 820 20.93 -8.26 -13.83
C LEU A 820 21.36 -9.72 -14.07
N GLN A 821 22.21 -10.28 -13.21
CA GLN A 821 22.63 -11.67 -13.27
C GLN A 821 21.65 -12.56 -12.49
N LEU A 822 21.30 -13.73 -13.05
CA LEU A 822 20.58 -14.75 -12.31
C LEU A 822 21.33 -15.17 -11.03
N SER A 823 20.59 -15.57 -10.00
CA SER A 823 21.18 -16.10 -8.78
C SER A 823 22.07 -17.32 -9.04
N ALA A 824 23.07 -17.57 -8.19
CA ALA A 824 23.94 -18.73 -8.34
C ALA A 824 23.17 -20.07 -8.28
N ALA A 825 22.05 -20.12 -7.56
CA ALA A 825 21.16 -21.28 -7.49
C ALA A 825 20.39 -21.49 -8.79
N ASP A 826 19.86 -20.41 -9.39
CA ASP A 826 19.16 -20.45 -10.67
C ASP A 826 20.09 -20.80 -11.83
N GLN A 827 21.30 -20.23 -11.84
CA GLN A 827 22.36 -20.63 -12.76
C GLN A 827 22.62 -22.13 -12.68
N ALA A 828 22.84 -22.68 -11.49
CA ALA A 828 23.05 -24.11 -11.30
C ALA A 828 21.85 -24.99 -11.71
N ALA A 829 20.62 -24.51 -11.51
CA ALA A 829 19.41 -25.21 -11.96
C ALA A 829 19.29 -25.24 -13.49
N VAL A 830 19.57 -24.12 -14.18
CA VAL A 830 19.65 -24.05 -15.64
C VAL A 830 20.73 -24.98 -16.16
N ASP A 831 21.96 -24.85 -15.66
CA ASP A 831 23.12 -25.63 -16.09
C ASP A 831 22.86 -27.15 -15.93
N LYS A 832 22.28 -27.57 -14.80
CA LYS A 832 21.97 -28.99 -14.54
C LYS A 832 20.88 -29.55 -15.45
N VAL A 833 19.79 -28.82 -15.67
CA VAL A 833 18.64 -29.33 -16.43
C VAL A 833 18.93 -29.31 -17.94
N CYS A 834 19.51 -28.22 -18.46
CA CYS A 834 19.83 -28.06 -19.88
C CYS A 834 20.97 -28.99 -20.34
N ALA A 835 21.91 -29.37 -19.46
CA ALA A 835 22.90 -30.40 -19.76
C ALA A 835 22.32 -31.82 -19.81
N ALA A 836 21.20 -32.08 -19.13
CA ALA A 836 20.59 -33.42 -19.02
C ALA A 836 19.60 -33.74 -20.16
N MET A 837 18.84 -32.74 -20.62
CA MET A 837 17.78 -32.88 -21.61
C MET A 837 17.51 -31.55 -22.32
N LYS A 838 16.68 -31.57 -23.37
CA LYS A 838 16.23 -30.32 -23.99
C LYS A 838 15.48 -29.46 -22.97
N CYS A 839 15.77 -28.17 -22.92
CA CYS A 839 15.21 -27.29 -21.88
C CYS A 839 14.55 -26.02 -22.42
N ALA A 840 13.45 -25.62 -21.77
CA ALA A 840 12.89 -24.28 -21.87
C ALA A 840 13.22 -23.50 -20.59
N VAL A 841 13.83 -22.32 -20.71
CA VAL A 841 14.08 -21.41 -19.58
C VAL A 841 13.08 -20.25 -19.64
N LEU A 842 12.39 -20.00 -18.54
CA LEU A 842 11.46 -18.90 -18.35
C LEU A 842 12.08 -17.90 -17.36
N ILE A 843 12.19 -16.65 -17.79
CA ILE A 843 12.72 -15.55 -16.97
C ILE A 843 11.54 -14.76 -16.40
N VAL A 844 11.28 -14.93 -15.10
CA VAL A 844 10.31 -14.17 -14.30
C VAL A 844 11.05 -13.04 -13.61
N SER A 845 10.92 -11.81 -14.11
CA SER A 845 11.71 -10.65 -13.67
C SER A 845 11.01 -9.34 -14.04
N GLY A 846 11.38 -8.25 -13.36
CA GLY A 846 10.87 -6.91 -13.69
C GLY A 846 11.53 -6.29 -14.93
N ARG A 847 12.66 -6.85 -15.37
CA ARG A 847 13.51 -6.32 -16.45
C ARG A 847 14.37 -7.44 -17.09
N PRO A 848 15.04 -7.21 -18.22
CA PRO A 848 15.93 -8.19 -18.85
C PRO A 848 16.99 -8.74 -17.90
N GLN A 849 17.22 -10.06 -17.96
CA GLN A 849 18.28 -10.75 -17.20
C GLN A 849 19.39 -11.23 -18.14
N LEU A 850 20.64 -11.10 -17.72
CA LEU A 850 21.81 -11.52 -18.47
C LEU A 850 21.93 -13.04 -18.44
N ILE A 851 21.78 -13.64 -19.63
CA ILE A 851 21.75 -15.11 -19.84
C ILE A 851 22.56 -15.54 -21.07
N GLY A 852 23.36 -14.62 -21.63
CA GLY A 852 24.08 -14.82 -22.90
C GLY A 852 25.17 -15.90 -22.84
N ASP A 853 25.72 -16.18 -21.65
CA ASP A 853 26.74 -17.21 -21.43
C ASP A 853 26.17 -18.64 -21.54
N ARG A 854 24.90 -18.83 -21.17
CA ARG A 854 24.15 -20.11 -21.22
C ARG A 854 23.31 -20.29 -22.48
N LEU A 855 23.16 -19.26 -23.31
CA LEU A 855 22.25 -19.26 -24.46
C LEU A 855 22.54 -20.36 -25.49
N GLY A 856 23.75 -20.94 -25.49
CA GLY A 856 24.11 -22.10 -26.32
C GLY A 856 23.45 -23.41 -25.88
N GLU A 857 23.17 -23.58 -24.60
CA GLU A 857 22.64 -24.81 -23.99
C GLU A 857 21.11 -24.79 -23.83
N ILE A 858 20.51 -23.60 -23.84
CA ILE A 858 19.06 -23.40 -23.72
C ILE A 858 18.37 -23.62 -25.07
N ASP A 859 17.49 -24.62 -25.23
CA ASP A 859 16.73 -24.79 -26.49
C ASP A 859 15.67 -23.69 -26.67
N ALA A 860 14.87 -23.40 -25.64
CA ALA A 860 13.85 -22.35 -25.68
C ALA A 860 14.04 -21.34 -24.55
N LEU A 861 13.90 -20.06 -24.86
CA LEU A 861 14.03 -18.97 -23.88
C LEU A 861 12.79 -18.08 -23.97
N VAL A 862 12.14 -17.85 -22.84
CA VAL A 862 10.94 -17.02 -22.70
C VAL A 862 11.20 -15.91 -21.69
N ALA A 863 10.93 -14.66 -22.05
CA ALA A 863 10.74 -13.61 -21.07
C ALA A 863 9.28 -13.67 -20.59
N SER A 864 9.10 -13.99 -19.31
CA SER A 864 7.80 -14.14 -18.67
C SER A 864 7.36 -12.90 -17.90
N TRP A 865 8.30 -11.97 -17.65
CA TRP A 865 8.11 -10.74 -16.88
C TRP A 865 7.61 -11.03 -15.46
N LEU A 866 6.76 -10.15 -14.92
CA LEU A 866 5.98 -10.40 -13.71
C LEU A 866 4.52 -10.63 -14.16
N PRO A 867 4.07 -11.88 -14.42
CA PRO A 867 2.80 -12.17 -15.08
C PRO A 867 1.54 -12.07 -14.18
N GLY A 868 1.66 -11.69 -12.91
CA GLY A 868 0.52 -11.53 -12.00
C GLY A 868 0.02 -12.86 -11.41
N THR A 869 -1.25 -12.93 -10.98
CA THR A 869 -1.76 -14.12 -10.27
C THR A 869 -2.07 -15.32 -11.17
N GLU A 870 -2.15 -15.14 -12.48
CA GLU A 870 -2.75 -16.12 -13.40
C GLU A 870 -1.69 -16.93 -14.17
N GLY A 871 -0.89 -17.73 -13.46
CA GLY A 871 0.16 -18.60 -14.05
C GLY A 871 -0.35 -19.62 -15.08
N GLU A 872 -1.66 -19.88 -15.10
CA GLU A 872 -2.34 -20.55 -16.20
C GLU A 872 -2.14 -19.88 -17.58
N GLY A 873 -1.91 -18.56 -17.63
CA GLY A 873 -1.64 -17.82 -18.86
C GLY A 873 -0.27 -18.16 -19.44
N VAL A 874 0.73 -18.37 -18.58
CA VAL A 874 2.05 -18.88 -18.96
C VAL A 874 1.92 -20.31 -19.51
N ALA A 875 1.16 -21.17 -18.82
CA ALA A 875 0.90 -22.53 -19.28
C ALA A 875 0.11 -22.61 -20.60
N ASP A 876 -0.83 -21.68 -20.84
CA ASP A 876 -1.61 -21.60 -22.09
C ASP A 876 -0.72 -21.48 -23.33
N VAL A 877 0.41 -20.74 -23.27
CA VAL A 877 1.36 -20.64 -24.40
C VAL A 877 2.37 -21.78 -24.43
N LEU A 878 2.84 -22.26 -23.26
CA LEU A 878 3.76 -23.41 -23.19
C LEU A 878 3.18 -24.67 -23.82
N TYR A 879 1.89 -24.96 -23.60
CA TYR A 879 1.19 -26.11 -24.18
C TYR A 879 0.40 -25.77 -25.47
N GLY A 880 0.62 -24.60 -26.07
CA GLY A 880 0.06 -24.25 -27.39
C GLY A 880 -1.47 -24.12 -27.44
N LYS A 881 -2.13 -23.86 -26.31
CA LYS A 881 -3.54 -23.44 -26.27
C LYS A 881 -3.69 -22.00 -26.80
N ARG A 882 -2.65 -21.18 -26.66
CA ARG A 882 -2.46 -19.88 -27.28
C ARG A 882 -1.12 -19.83 -28.01
N PRO A 883 -0.97 -19.05 -29.10
CA PRO A 883 0.35 -18.76 -29.66
C PRO A 883 1.13 -17.83 -28.74
N PHE A 884 2.46 -17.90 -28.77
CA PHE A 884 3.28 -16.77 -28.34
C PHE A 884 3.06 -15.60 -29.30
N THR A 885 2.76 -14.42 -28.74
CA THR A 885 2.50 -13.17 -29.47
C THR A 885 3.27 -11.98 -28.90
N GLY A 886 3.79 -12.09 -27.67
CA GLY A 886 4.53 -11.04 -26.99
C GLY A 886 5.80 -10.65 -27.74
N GLN A 887 6.15 -9.37 -27.65
CA GLN A 887 7.29 -8.74 -28.32
C GLN A 887 8.04 -7.86 -27.32
N LEU A 888 9.38 -7.90 -27.34
CA LEU A 888 10.22 -7.19 -26.37
C LEU A 888 9.84 -5.69 -26.25
N PRO A 889 9.34 -5.21 -25.09
CA PRO A 889 9.01 -3.81 -24.83
C PRO A 889 10.26 -2.96 -24.50
N VAL A 890 11.37 -3.64 -24.20
CA VAL A 890 12.68 -3.08 -23.90
C VAL A 890 13.75 -3.94 -24.58
N THR A 891 14.90 -3.35 -24.85
CA THR A 891 16.06 -3.98 -25.46
C THR A 891 16.68 -4.99 -24.51
N TRP A 892 17.03 -6.20 -24.99
CA TRP A 892 17.73 -7.18 -24.17
C TRP A 892 19.26 -7.03 -24.32
N PRO A 893 20.01 -6.57 -23.30
CA PRO A 893 21.46 -6.38 -23.41
C PRO A 893 22.22 -7.71 -23.42
N LYS A 894 23.43 -7.72 -24.01
CA LYS A 894 24.41 -8.81 -23.93
C LYS A 894 25.21 -8.76 -22.63
N SER A 895 25.45 -7.57 -22.12
CA SER A 895 26.18 -7.30 -20.87
C SER A 895 25.75 -5.98 -20.27
N GLU A 896 25.88 -5.86 -18.94
CA GLU A 896 25.56 -4.62 -18.19
C GLU A 896 26.36 -3.41 -18.70
N SER A 897 27.58 -3.63 -19.21
CA SER A 897 28.42 -2.59 -19.81
C SER A 897 27.87 -1.96 -21.10
N GLN A 898 26.79 -2.50 -21.68
CA GLN A 898 26.07 -1.84 -22.77
C GLN A 898 25.05 -0.81 -22.27
N LEU A 899 24.68 -0.80 -20.99
CA LEU A 899 23.58 0.03 -20.49
C LEU A 899 24.02 1.48 -20.22
N PRO A 900 23.21 2.48 -20.60
CA PRO A 900 21.93 2.35 -21.31
C PRO A 900 22.09 2.00 -22.82
N ILE A 901 21.26 1.08 -23.32
CA ILE A 901 21.13 0.72 -24.74
C ILE A 901 19.65 0.60 -25.10
N ASN A 902 19.21 1.32 -26.14
CA ASN A 902 17.81 1.49 -26.51
C ASN A 902 17.63 1.56 -28.04
N VAL A 903 16.43 1.28 -28.53
CA VAL A 903 16.03 1.55 -29.92
C VAL A 903 16.27 3.03 -30.28
N GLY A 904 16.84 3.25 -31.47
CA GLY A 904 17.24 4.56 -31.97
C GLY A 904 18.67 5.00 -31.59
N ASP A 905 19.37 4.27 -30.72
CA ASP A 905 20.78 4.58 -30.40
C ASP A 905 21.71 4.32 -31.60
N ALA A 906 22.68 5.20 -31.81
CA ALA A 906 23.61 5.14 -32.96
C ALA A 906 24.56 3.92 -32.97
N SER A 907 24.56 3.10 -31.93
CA SER A 907 25.37 1.87 -31.80
C SER A 907 24.55 0.77 -31.13
N TYR A 908 23.56 0.24 -31.86
CA TYR A 908 22.59 -0.70 -31.34
C TYR A 908 22.94 -2.17 -31.63
N ASP A 909 23.67 -2.83 -30.71
CA ASP A 909 24.07 -4.25 -30.81
C ASP A 909 23.59 -5.11 -29.61
N PRO A 910 22.28 -5.31 -29.45
CA PRO A 910 21.70 -6.06 -28.32
C PRO A 910 21.79 -7.58 -28.48
N GLN A 911 21.48 -8.31 -27.41
CA GLN A 911 21.31 -9.78 -27.45
C GLN A 911 20.03 -10.17 -28.19
N PHE A 912 18.94 -9.43 -27.93
CA PHE A 912 17.69 -9.48 -28.68
C PHE A 912 17.17 -8.03 -28.86
N PRO A 913 16.81 -7.61 -30.08
CA PRO A 913 16.35 -6.24 -30.33
C PRO A 913 14.96 -5.99 -29.77
N TYR A 914 14.67 -4.72 -29.52
CA TYR A 914 13.33 -4.21 -29.24
C TYR A 914 12.33 -4.73 -30.30
N GLY A 915 11.15 -5.13 -29.84
CA GLY A 915 10.12 -5.78 -30.65
C GLY A 915 10.37 -7.27 -30.97
N TRP A 916 11.54 -7.85 -30.65
CA TRP A 916 11.78 -9.28 -30.92
C TRP A 916 10.81 -10.17 -30.15
N GLY A 917 10.34 -11.23 -30.78
CA GLY A 917 9.38 -12.18 -30.22
C GLY A 917 8.94 -13.19 -31.28
N LEU A 918 9.29 -14.46 -31.07
CA LEU A 918 8.92 -15.56 -31.95
C LEU A 918 7.47 -16.00 -31.67
N THR A 919 6.87 -16.73 -32.61
CA THR A 919 5.51 -17.26 -32.49
C THR A 919 5.47 -18.76 -32.79
N THR A 920 4.47 -19.46 -32.23
CA THR A 920 4.39 -20.94 -32.26
C THR A 920 3.27 -21.52 -33.12
N LEU A 921 2.16 -20.79 -33.35
CA LEU A 921 1.00 -21.30 -34.10
C LEU A 921 0.66 -20.48 -35.37
N THR A 922 1.51 -19.52 -35.74
CA THR A 922 1.31 -18.69 -36.94
C THR A 922 2.13 -19.25 -38.10
N ASP A 923 1.49 -19.59 -39.22
CA ASP A 923 2.17 -19.96 -40.46
C ASP A 923 3.07 -18.80 -40.94
N VAL A 924 4.39 -19.02 -40.95
CA VAL A 924 5.34 -18.06 -41.53
C VAL A 924 5.08 -17.97 -43.05
N PRO A 925 4.89 -16.75 -43.62
CA PRO A 925 4.70 -16.58 -45.05
C PRO A 925 5.85 -17.18 -45.86
N ARG A 926 5.56 -17.79 -47.01
CA ARG A 926 6.61 -18.32 -47.90
C ARG A 926 7.22 -17.23 -48.78
N GLY A 927 8.54 -17.31 -49.00
CA GLY A 927 9.26 -16.51 -49.97
C GLY A 927 10.46 -15.78 -49.38
N GLY A 928 10.67 -14.53 -49.80
CA GLY A 928 11.82 -13.72 -49.40
C GLY A 928 11.72 -12.30 -49.94
N THR A 929 12.82 -11.72 -50.43
CA THR A 929 12.89 -10.31 -50.85
C THR A 929 11.78 -9.85 -51.82
N ALA A 930 11.35 -10.71 -52.75
CA ALA A 930 10.24 -10.39 -53.66
C ALA A 930 8.89 -10.29 -52.92
N THR A 931 8.63 -11.20 -51.98
CA THR A 931 7.45 -11.17 -51.10
C THR A 931 7.46 -9.92 -50.23
N LEU A 932 8.60 -9.60 -49.60
CA LEU A 932 8.74 -8.41 -48.77
C LEU A 932 8.50 -7.11 -49.55
N LYS A 933 9.01 -7.00 -50.79
CA LYS A 933 8.72 -5.84 -51.67
C LYS A 933 7.22 -5.71 -52.00
N ALA A 934 6.51 -6.82 -52.19
CA ALA A 934 5.06 -6.80 -52.38
C ALA A 934 4.32 -6.38 -51.09
N LEU A 935 4.78 -6.85 -49.92
CA LEU A 935 4.25 -6.43 -48.62
C LEU A 935 4.48 -4.93 -48.38
N ALA A 936 5.66 -4.38 -48.71
CA ALA A 936 5.96 -2.94 -48.56
C ALA A 936 5.05 -2.07 -49.43
N ALA A 937 4.80 -2.47 -50.68
CA ALA A 937 3.87 -1.78 -51.57
C ALA A 937 2.43 -1.81 -51.02
N ALA A 938 1.97 -2.95 -50.51
CA ALA A 938 0.66 -3.09 -49.89
C ALA A 938 0.55 -2.27 -48.59
N ALA A 939 1.59 -2.29 -47.73
CA ALA A 939 1.63 -1.56 -46.47
C ALA A 939 1.61 -0.04 -46.70
N THR A 940 2.31 0.43 -47.73
CA THR A 940 2.25 1.84 -48.19
C THR A 940 0.85 2.24 -48.67
N VAL A 941 0.09 1.31 -49.27
CA VAL A 941 -1.31 1.55 -49.68
C VAL A 941 -2.25 1.56 -48.46
N ALA A 942 -2.01 0.72 -47.45
CA ALA A 942 -2.75 0.74 -46.19
C ALA A 942 -2.49 2.04 -45.40
N GLU A 943 -1.22 2.45 -45.25
CA GLU A 943 -0.78 3.74 -44.65
C GLU A 943 -1.49 4.92 -45.32
N ARG A 944 -1.53 4.98 -46.66
CA ARG A 944 -2.25 6.05 -47.41
C ARG A 944 -3.77 6.02 -47.28
N ARG A 945 -4.35 4.94 -46.76
CA ARG A 945 -5.80 4.78 -46.54
C ARG A 945 -6.22 4.96 -45.08
N GLY A 946 -5.26 5.02 -44.14
CA GLY A 946 -5.55 4.94 -42.71
C GLY A 946 -6.10 3.57 -42.29
N ASP A 947 -5.70 2.50 -42.98
CA ASP A 947 -6.09 1.13 -42.63
C ASP A 947 -5.03 0.50 -41.71
N ASP A 948 -5.05 0.93 -40.46
CA ASP A 948 -4.06 0.54 -39.44
C ASP A 948 -4.03 -0.97 -39.20
N ARG A 949 -5.20 -1.63 -39.28
CA ARG A 949 -5.30 -3.07 -39.14
C ARG A 949 -4.57 -3.77 -40.28
N ALA A 950 -4.87 -3.45 -41.54
CA ALA A 950 -4.17 -4.05 -42.68
C ALA A 950 -2.68 -3.70 -42.67
N GLY A 951 -2.32 -2.47 -42.29
CA GLY A 951 -0.94 -2.04 -42.12
C GLY A 951 -0.15 -2.90 -41.13
N ARG A 952 -0.67 -3.06 -39.91
CA ARG A 952 -0.08 -3.91 -38.86
C ARG A 952 -0.01 -5.38 -39.31
N GLU A 953 -1.08 -5.94 -39.87
CA GLU A 953 -1.08 -7.32 -40.39
C GLU A 953 -0.02 -7.57 -41.48
N LEU A 954 0.27 -6.57 -42.33
CA LEU A 954 1.30 -6.67 -43.38
C LEU A 954 2.72 -6.57 -42.83
N VAL A 955 2.96 -5.69 -41.84
CA VAL A 955 4.25 -5.61 -41.15
C VAL A 955 4.53 -6.89 -40.37
N THR A 956 3.55 -7.46 -39.64
CA THR A 956 3.72 -8.75 -38.95
C THR A 956 4.14 -9.87 -39.91
N LYS A 957 3.53 -9.96 -41.10
CA LYS A 957 3.93 -10.93 -42.14
C LYS A 957 5.37 -10.72 -42.61
N ALA A 958 5.85 -9.47 -42.67
CA ALA A 958 7.23 -9.17 -42.99
C ALA A 958 8.19 -9.55 -41.84
N ARG A 959 7.83 -9.29 -40.58
CA ARG A 959 8.63 -9.66 -39.39
C ARG A 959 8.89 -11.17 -39.33
N LEU A 960 7.85 -11.99 -39.53
CA LEU A 960 7.96 -13.44 -39.53
C LEU A 960 8.96 -13.97 -40.60
N LEU A 961 9.01 -13.33 -41.77
CA LEU A 961 10.00 -13.64 -42.81
C LEU A 961 11.43 -13.30 -42.37
N VAL A 962 11.66 -12.19 -41.67
CA VAL A 962 12.98 -11.83 -41.11
C VAL A 962 13.39 -12.82 -40.02
N GLN A 963 12.48 -13.12 -39.08
CA GLN A 963 12.73 -14.02 -37.96
C GLN A 963 13.09 -15.44 -38.42
N GLN A 964 12.34 -16.01 -39.37
CA GLN A 964 12.66 -17.31 -39.96
C GLN A 964 14.01 -17.32 -40.68
N LYS A 965 14.39 -16.19 -41.28
CA LYS A 965 15.63 -16.05 -42.06
C LYS A 965 16.87 -15.82 -41.18
N ALA A 966 16.73 -15.07 -40.09
CA ALA A 966 17.78 -14.87 -39.09
C ALA A 966 17.98 -16.11 -38.20
N GLY A 967 16.90 -16.83 -37.90
CA GLY A 967 16.91 -17.95 -36.97
C GLY A 967 17.44 -17.53 -35.59
N GLU A 968 18.35 -18.33 -35.04
CA GLU A 968 18.98 -18.07 -33.73
C GLU A 968 20.18 -17.10 -33.80
N ARG A 969 20.55 -16.60 -34.99
CA ARG A 969 21.76 -15.80 -35.19
C ARG A 969 21.47 -14.31 -35.26
N MET A 970 21.18 -13.71 -34.10
CA MET A 970 21.07 -12.26 -33.99
C MET A 970 22.43 -11.59 -34.23
N ARG A 971 22.46 -10.61 -35.14
CA ARG A 971 23.64 -9.76 -35.44
C ARG A 971 23.20 -8.30 -35.40
N GLN A 972 24.10 -7.39 -35.05
CA GLN A 972 23.88 -5.93 -35.10
C GLN A 972 23.14 -5.46 -36.38
N ALA A 973 23.64 -5.87 -37.55
CA ALA A 973 23.09 -5.49 -38.86
C ALA A 973 21.67 -6.04 -39.15
N VAL A 974 21.16 -6.97 -38.33
CA VAL A 974 19.75 -7.42 -38.34
C VAL A 974 18.97 -6.70 -37.24
N ALA A 975 19.58 -6.53 -36.06
CA ALA A 975 18.95 -5.99 -34.85
C ALA A 975 18.47 -4.54 -35.02
N GLU A 976 19.33 -3.64 -35.49
CA GLU A 976 19.02 -2.21 -35.69
C GLU A 976 17.84 -2.00 -36.66
N PRO A 977 17.86 -2.48 -37.91
CA PRO A 977 16.72 -2.32 -38.82
C PRO A 977 15.46 -3.11 -38.39
N PHE A 978 15.58 -4.14 -37.55
CA PHE A 978 14.40 -4.83 -36.98
C PHE A 978 13.71 -3.98 -35.90
N ALA A 979 14.49 -3.34 -35.02
CA ALA A 979 13.98 -2.47 -33.97
C ALA A 979 13.38 -1.17 -34.55
N ASP A 980 14.06 -0.54 -35.51
CA ASP A 980 13.54 0.60 -36.28
C ASP A 980 12.16 0.32 -36.89
N ALA A 981 11.96 -0.90 -37.41
CA ALA A 981 10.69 -1.31 -37.99
C ALA A 981 9.56 -1.42 -36.96
N ASP A 982 9.85 -1.71 -35.69
CA ASP A 982 8.85 -1.74 -34.61
C ASP A 982 8.41 -0.32 -34.21
N HIS A 983 9.35 0.60 -34.07
CA HIS A 983 9.04 2.02 -33.86
C HIS A 983 8.21 2.61 -35.01
N LEU A 984 8.58 2.30 -36.26
CA LEU A 984 7.82 2.72 -37.45
C LEU A 984 6.43 2.06 -37.53
N LEU A 985 6.27 0.84 -37.02
CA LEU A 985 4.98 0.15 -36.91
C LEU A 985 4.04 0.85 -35.91
N LEU A 986 4.58 1.25 -34.75
CA LEU A 986 3.83 1.95 -33.70
C LEU A 986 3.38 3.35 -34.16
N THR A 987 4.23 4.06 -34.89
CA THR A 987 3.96 5.40 -35.45
C THR A 987 3.18 5.41 -36.78
N GLY A 988 2.59 4.27 -37.18
CA GLY A 988 1.72 4.18 -38.37
C GLY A 988 2.45 4.22 -39.73
N ARG A 989 3.78 4.09 -39.74
CA ARG A 989 4.64 4.18 -40.94
C ARG A 989 4.88 2.82 -41.58
N TYR A 990 3.79 2.09 -41.83
CA TYR A 990 3.82 0.68 -42.26
C TYR A 990 4.66 0.41 -43.51
N GLY A 991 4.65 1.31 -44.50
CA GLY A 991 5.47 1.16 -45.70
C GLY A 991 6.97 1.12 -45.36
N LYS A 992 7.41 2.10 -44.56
CA LYS A 992 8.80 2.21 -44.10
C LYS A 992 9.21 1.10 -43.14
N ALA A 993 8.30 0.63 -42.28
CA ALA A 993 8.55 -0.51 -41.41
C ALA A 993 8.92 -1.76 -42.22
N VAL A 994 8.22 -2.03 -43.34
CA VAL A 994 8.58 -3.15 -44.22
C VAL A 994 9.88 -2.89 -45.01
N GLU A 995 10.18 -1.64 -45.38
CA GLU A 995 11.49 -1.28 -45.99
C GLU A 995 12.66 -1.61 -45.03
N LYS A 996 12.53 -1.25 -43.76
CA LYS A 996 13.50 -1.62 -42.71
C LYS A 996 13.59 -3.14 -42.50
N LEU A 997 12.48 -3.86 -42.53
CA LEU A 997 12.49 -5.34 -42.50
C LEU A 997 13.14 -5.96 -43.75
N ILE A 998 13.16 -5.28 -44.91
CA ILE A 998 13.93 -5.72 -46.09
C ILE A 998 15.44 -5.59 -45.85
N GLU A 999 15.89 -4.51 -45.19
CA GLU A 999 17.28 -4.33 -44.76
C GLU A 999 17.70 -5.46 -43.80
N ALA A 1000 16.90 -5.69 -42.75
CA ALA A 1000 17.13 -6.77 -41.78
C ALA A 1000 17.15 -8.17 -42.44
N TYR A 1001 16.24 -8.46 -43.37
CA TYR A 1001 16.23 -9.72 -44.13
C TYR A 1001 17.47 -9.90 -45.00
N GLY A 1002 18.03 -8.80 -45.53
CA GLY A 1002 19.23 -8.81 -46.36
C GLY A 1002 20.53 -9.06 -45.58
N ALA A 1003 20.57 -8.69 -44.29
CA ALA A 1003 21.71 -8.86 -43.40
C ALA A 1003 21.77 -10.25 -42.71
N ALA A 1004 20.69 -11.04 -42.79
CA ALA A 1004 20.56 -12.36 -42.19
C ALA A 1004 21.20 -13.49 -43.03
#